data_AF-A0A7Y6PXQ1-F1
#
_entry.id   AF-A0A7Y6PXQ1-F1
#
_cell.length_a   1.000
_cell.length_b   1.000
_cell.length_c   1.000
_cell.angle_alpha   90.00
_cell.angle_beta   90.00
_cell.angle_gamma   90.00
#
_symmetry.space_group_name_H-M   'P 1'
#
loop_
_entity.id
_entity.type
_entity.pdbx_description
1 polymer ?
#
loop_
_entity_poly.entity_id
_entity_poly.type
_entity_poly.pdbx_seq_one_letter_code
_entity_poly.pdbx_strand_id
1 'polypeptide(L)'
;MTPALVAIDEPPPIADAVAPWSLTASDGSGLVLSRVDAKAVVQGPLAFTELHLYFKNPEDRIREGTFAITLPSGAAVSRFAMENNGAFQEAEVIEKAVARRVYDDFLHRKQDPALLEKAAGNQFTARVFPIGARADKHLVVSFSQELAGRAYRLPLRGLPRTARVDVVLAATRADGTRYDQTLAEKDWQPDRDFVGEVPSAAAAVTDGMLVVATLPATGANAATADPPKELTLLVDTSASRALGFASYVRSIHSLVTSLRAKYGDPLSLRVVAFDQDTQTIFDGVAADYGAAQDDALVARGAAGASDLAQAIHSLGARPSRRVVVVTDGVMTAGPDTPDLVAAVKALPIERLDVVLAGGIRDERVAAAVARAGLPHAGDVLDLDRGIEPVVAALGQPVLTDIAIDVPGATWVYPRSVVAARPGSPLVVFAKLPKPSRSFDVVVGGTRRTIVPLGAAPALVERAVASAEIDELETRLAQTTEDKAAKVLRADIAQRSVKSRVISSQTSMLVLETEDDYKRYKIERTALADILVIGKDGKLEQSHRSTFIAAKQKPRPKVDARETGQLRIAESHESAPDDRAEAIDEARSAGTLGASNLVEGGSFASLTGTADTSSGFDDTNVYGGLLGNEGATASGFGAGGGGTGWGTIGTGRYGTIGRGAGTGSGYGVAGGRGGMRARTAAAPIVSTGQLTTHGELDRAIIRRYIRRNIAKVQYCYEKELLARPTLAGTISITFQIDDNGHVTGAAATGMDETVASCVADVVKQIEFPHGGGLVSVSYPFTFHPEGTPAPTPDVAAAPAPVAEPPRADDPWSEEAEHRIAPLRGKLAEVMRAVRGGKTDKALDLARRWHDQAPGDVLALIAYGEALEAKRDRTQAARAYGSIIDLFSTRADLRRFAGERLERLGAPARTLVIDTYRRAVADRPDHVTGHRLLAYALLRSGDRAGAFSAILAGLDGQYPPGRFAGAERVLRDDAGMIGASYIAHGGNKAKVTAELGKRGLEPITQPSTRFILYWETDANDVDFHIRDSQGGHAWYQQMHLPSGGDLYADVTTGYGPECFAIDGTPSAGPYKLSINYFSQGPMGYGMGLLQAMKFDGKDMKFDDRPFVIMADHAFVDLGSY
;
A
#
# COMPACT_ATOMS: atom_id res chain seq x y z
N MET A 1 -46.24 -46.02 -6.86
CA MET A 1 -46.59 -44.60 -7.01
C MET A 1 -45.63 -43.81 -6.14
N THR A 2 -44.56 -43.33 -6.76
CA THR A 2 -43.45 -42.57 -6.16
C THR A 2 -43.84 -41.09 -6.14
N PRO A 3 -43.65 -40.35 -5.03
CA PRO A 3 -43.92 -38.92 -5.01
C PRO A 3 -42.80 -38.19 -5.77
N ALA A 4 -43.20 -37.34 -6.71
CA ALA A 4 -42.32 -36.52 -7.52
C ALA A 4 -41.65 -35.44 -6.66
N LEU A 5 -40.31 -35.39 -6.72
CA LEU A 5 -39.51 -34.27 -6.25
C LEU A 5 -39.86 -33.03 -7.08
N VAL A 6 -40.38 -32.01 -6.41
CA VAL A 6 -40.50 -30.65 -6.97
C VAL A 6 -39.08 -30.09 -7.05
N ALA A 7 -38.57 -29.92 -8.27
CA ALA A 7 -37.35 -29.18 -8.51
C ALA A 7 -37.59 -27.72 -8.07
N ILE A 8 -36.81 -27.28 -7.09
CA ILE A 8 -36.73 -25.89 -6.69
C ILE A 8 -35.86 -25.24 -7.76
N ASP A 9 -36.45 -24.37 -8.57
CA ASP A 9 -35.73 -23.60 -9.59
C ASP A 9 -34.67 -22.74 -8.87
N GLU A 10 -33.39 -23.08 -9.05
CA GLU A 10 -32.28 -22.25 -8.59
C GLU A 10 -32.32 -20.92 -9.37
N PRO A 11 -32.23 -19.75 -8.71
CA PRO A 11 -32.08 -18.50 -9.43
C PRO A 11 -30.81 -18.54 -10.30
N PRO A 12 -30.84 -17.98 -11.52
CA PRO A 12 -29.73 -18.08 -12.45
C PRO A 12 -28.43 -17.52 -11.85
N PRO A 13 -27.26 -18.09 -12.20
CA PRO A 13 -25.99 -17.66 -11.63
C PRO A 13 -25.69 -16.19 -12.01
N ILE A 14 -25.64 -15.32 -10.99
CA ILE A 14 -24.94 -14.02 -11.01
C ILE A 14 -23.54 -14.22 -11.61
N ALA A 15 -23.33 -13.75 -12.84
CA ALA A 15 -22.12 -13.98 -13.63
C ALA A 15 -20.93 -13.08 -13.25
N ASP A 16 -21.09 -12.16 -12.30
CA ASP A 16 -20.10 -11.10 -12.03
C ASP A 16 -19.74 -11.00 -10.53
N ALA A 17 -19.46 -12.14 -9.88
CA ALA A 17 -18.96 -12.12 -8.51
C ALA A 17 -17.50 -11.64 -8.47
N VAL A 18 -17.17 -10.73 -7.55
CA VAL A 18 -15.78 -10.30 -7.30
C VAL A 18 -14.97 -11.50 -6.82
N ALA A 19 -13.82 -11.74 -7.45
CA ALA A 19 -12.91 -12.80 -7.04
C ALA A 19 -12.56 -12.68 -5.54
N PRO A 20 -12.80 -13.70 -4.71
CA PRO A 20 -12.53 -13.63 -3.28
C PRO A 20 -11.05 -13.43 -2.97
N TRP A 21 -10.17 -13.90 -3.87
CA TRP A 21 -8.71 -13.82 -3.78
C TRP A 21 -8.13 -13.32 -5.09
N SER A 22 -7.11 -12.47 -5.01
CA SER A 22 -6.39 -11.97 -6.19
C SER A 22 -4.93 -11.67 -5.87
N LEU A 23 -4.10 -11.67 -6.91
CA LEU A 23 -2.74 -11.11 -6.87
C LEU A 23 -2.58 -10.21 -8.10
N THR A 24 -2.54 -8.91 -7.85
CA THR A 24 -2.52 -7.90 -8.92
C THR A 24 -1.15 -7.24 -8.96
N ALA A 25 -0.52 -7.23 -10.12
CA ALA A 25 0.77 -6.57 -10.30
C ALA A 25 0.68 -5.05 -10.09
N SER A 26 1.81 -4.40 -9.81
CA SER A 26 1.83 -2.96 -9.51
C SER A 26 1.35 -2.05 -10.65
N ASP A 27 1.36 -2.54 -11.89
CA ASP A 27 0.81 -1.86 -13.07
C ASP A 27 -0.70 -2.14 -13.29
N GLY A 28 -1.36 -2.82 -12.35
CA GLY A 28 -2.78 -3.11 -12.37
C GLY A 28 -3.17 -4.41 -13.09
N SER A 29 -2.24 -5.11 -13.74
CA SER A 29 -2.60 -6.39 -14.40
C SER A 29 -2.66 -7.53 -13.37
N GLY A 30 -3.74 -8.31 -13.36
CA GLY A 30 -3.83 -9.52 -12.54
C GLY A 30 -2.83 -10.61 -12.97
N LEU A 31 -2.26 -11.34 -12.00
CA LEU A 31 -1.59 -12.61 -12.26
C LEU A 31 -2.62 -13.73 -12.41
N VAL A 32 -2.25 -14.79 -13.13
CA VAL A 32 -3.16 -15.91 -13.41
C VAL A 32 -3.15 -16.85 -12.22
N LEU A 33 -4.28 -16.99 -11.51
CA LEU A 33 -4.44 -18.04 -10.50
C LEU A 33 -4.43 -19.40 -11.22
N SER A 34 -3.35 -20.17 -11.07
CA SER A 34 -3.16 -21.43 -11.78
C SER A 34 -3.70 -22.62 -10.98
N ARG A 35 -3.55 -22.58 -9.65
CA ARG A 35 -3.95 -23.68 -8.76
C ARG A 35 -4.40 -23.18 -7.39
N VAL A 36 -5.42 -23.86 -6.86
CA VAL A 36 -5.90 -23.74 -5.48
C VAL A 36 -5.91 -25.12 -4.85
N ASP A 37 -5.21 -25.29 -3.72
CA ASP A 37 -5.44 -26.42 -2.82
C ASP A 37 -5.96 -25.89 -1.48
N ALA A 38 -7.17 -26.27 -1.12
CA ALA A 38 -7.80 -25.88 0.14
C ALA A 38 -8.05 -27.10 1.01
N LYS A 39 -7.72 -26.98 2.29
CA LYS A 39 -8.09 -27.95 3.32
C LYS A 39 -8.85 -27.25 4.43
N ALA A 40 -9.91 -27.86 4.91
CA ALA A 40 -10.72 -27.33 5.98
C ALA A 40 -11.02 -28.41 7.01
N VAL A 41 -10.98 -28.04 8.29
CA VAL A 41 -11.43 -28.89 9.41
C VAL A 41 -12.53 -28.17 10.17
N VAL A 42 -13.68 -28.83 10.38
CA VAL A 42 -14.82 -28.30 11.14
C VAL A 42 -15.06 -29.15 12.39
N GLN A 43 -15.01 -28.53 13.56
CA GLN A 43 -15.27 -29.17 14.85
C GLN A 43 -16.26 -28.31 15.65
N GLY A 44 -17.52 -28.79 15.72
CA GLY A 44 -18.62 -28.05 16.34
C GLY A 44 -18.79 -26.65 15.74
N PRO A 45 -18.74 -25.57 16.54
CA PRO A 45 -18.92 -24.20 16.05
C PRO A 45 -17.65 -23.57 15.44
N LEU A 46 -16.54 -24.31 15.35
CA LEU A 46 -15.25 -23.79 14.87
C LEU A 46 -14.83 -24.47 13.56
N ALA A 47 -14.21 -23.69 12.69
CA ALA A 47 -13.54 -24.17 11.50
C ALA A 47 -12.10 -23.66 11.44
N PHE A 48 -11.24 -24.43 10.80
CA PHE A 48 -9.89 -24.02 10.42
C PHE A 48 -9.68 -24.33 8.94
N THR A 49 -9.21 -23.34 8.18
CA THR A 49 -8.95 -23.49 6.75
C THR A 49 -7.48 -23.18 6.47
N GLU A 50 -6.84 -24.02 5.65
CA GLU A 50 -5.52 -23.82 5.08
C GLU A 50 -5.66 -23.74 3.56
N LEU A 51 -5.16 -22.64 2.97
CA LEU A 51 -5.19 -22.35 1.54
C LEU A 51 -3.77 -22.29 1.00
N HIS A 52 -3.51 -23.06 -0.05
CA HIS A 52 -2.33 -22.98 -0.89
C HIS A 52 -2.73 -22.40 -2.24
N LEU A 53 -2.19 -21.22 -2.57
CA LEU A 53 -2.55 -20.44 -3.74
C LEU A 53 -1.33 -20.29 -4.65
N TYR A 54 -1.50 -20.61 -5.93
CA TYR A 54 -0.45 -20.53 -6.94
C TYR A 54 -0.82 -19.50 -8.01
N PHE A 55 0.01 -18.46 -8.14
CA PHE A 55 -0.19 -17.39 -9.11
C PHE A 55 0.91 -17.37 -10.15
N LYS A 56 0.56 -17.56 -11.42
CA LYS A 56 1.49 -17.54 -12.55
C LYS A 56 1.71 -16.12 -13.05
N ASN A 57 2.97 -15.72 -13.18
CA ASN A 57 3.35 -14.54 -13.93
C ASN A 57 3.43 -14.87 -15.43
N PRO A 58 2.57 -14.30 -16.29
CA PRO A 58 2.61 -14.58 -17.72
C PRO A 58 3.74 -13.84 -18.43
N GLU A 59 4.42 -12.87 -17.81
CA GLU A 59 5.41 -12.01 -18.45
C GLU A 59 6.85 -12.55 -18.33
N ASP A 60 7.71 -12.09 -19.25
CA ASP A 60 9.16 -12.40 -19.28
C ASP A 60 10.01 -11.50 -18.37
N ARG A 61 9.39 -10.83 -17.39
CA ARG A 61 10.07 -9.96 -16.41
C ARG A 61 9.62 -10.28 -14.98
N ILE A 62 10.48 -9.99 -14.01
CA ILE A 62 10.13 -10.04 -12.58
C ILE A 62 9.09 -8.96 -12.27
N ARG A 63 8.13 -9.28 -11.40
CA ARG A 63 7.05 -8.37 -11.02
C ARG A 63 6.87 -8.31 -9.51
N GLU A 64 6.35 -7.18 -9.05
CA GLU A 64 5.72 -7.05 -7.75
C GLU A 64 4.20 -7.17 -7.93
N GLY A 65 3.50 -7.74 -6.96
CA GLY A 65 2.04 -7.71 -6.88
C GLY A 65 1.50 -7.52 -5.48
N THR A 66 0.26 -7.07 -5.38
CA THR A 66 -0.52 -7.00 -4.14
C THR A 66 -1.48 -8.18 -4.10
N PHE A 67 -1.24 -9.10 -3.17
CA PHE A 67 -2.17 -10.15 -2.80
C PHE A 67 -3.31 -9.55 -1.99
N ALA A 68 -4.55 -9.92 -2.28
CA ALA A 68 -5.71 -9.57 -1.50
C ALA A 68 -6.60 -10.79 -1.29
N ILE A 69 -7.07 -10.99 -0.06
CA ILE A 69 -8.01 -12.04 0.32
C ILE A 69 -9.11 -11.45 1.21
N THR A 70 -10.36 -11.74 0.87
CA THR A 70 -11.50 -11.43 1.75
C THR A 70 -11.90 -12.66 2.53
N LEU A 71 -11.79 -12.59 3.86
CA LEU A 71 -12.15 -13.69 4.74
C LEU A 71 -13.65 -13.67 5.09
N PRO A 72 -14.27 -14.84 5.29
CA PRO A 72 -15.64 -14.93 5.79
C PRO A 72 -15.85 -14.20 7.13
N SER A 73 -17.10 -13.84 7.45
CA SER A 73 -17.48 -13.32 8.77
C SER A 73 -17.09 -14.30 9.89
N GLY A 74 -16.54 -13.76 10.99
CA GLY A 74 -16.04 -14.53 12.13
C GLY A 74 -14.70 -15.24 11.88
N ALA A 75 -13.99 -14.95 10.78
CA ALA A 75 -12.69 -15.52 10.48
C ALA A 75 -11.52 -14.59 10.80
N ALA A 76 -10.42 -15.15 11.30
CA ALA A 76 -9.18 -14.45 11.61
C ALA A 76 -7.96 -15.20 11.05
N VAL A 77 -7.05 -14.47 10.38
CA VAL A 77 -5.81 -15.03 9.85
C VAL A 77 -4.91 -15.49 11.01
N SER A 78 -4.42 -16.72 10.91
CA SER A 78 -3.51 -17.35 11.87
C SER A 78 -2.12 -17.66 11.28
N ARG A 79 -2.02 -17.75 9.94
CA ARG A 79 -0.76 -18.01 9.24
C ARG A 79 -0.75 -17.31 7.88
N PHE A 80 0.39 -16.72 7.56
CA PHE A 80 0.74 -16.27 6.23
C PHE A 80 2.17 -16.72 5.96
N ALA A 81 2.40 -17.38 4.82
CA ALA A 81 3.73 -17.78 4.40
C ALA A 81 3.89 -17.63 2.90
N MET A 82 5.12 -17.37 2.48
CA MET A 82 5.47 -17.22 1.08
C MET A 82 6.61 -18.18 0.75
N GLU A 83 6.51 -18.87 -0.38
CA GLU A 83 7.62 -19.69 -0.87
C GLU A 83 8.64 -18.81 -1.60
N ASN A 84 9.89 -18.90 -1.17
CA ASN A 84 11.06 -18.28 -1.79
C ASN A 84 12.20 -19.31 -1.84
N ASN A 85 12.81 -19.49 -3.01
CA ASN A 85 13.94 -20.42 -3.23
C ASN A 85 13.67 -21.86 -2.72
N GLY A 86 12.43 -22.35 -2.89
CA GLY A 86 12.00 -23.68 -2.47
C GLY A 86 11.78 -23.85 -0.96
N ALA A 87 11.78 -22.77 -0.18
CA ALA A 87 11.53 -22.78 1.25
C ALA A 87 10.42 -21.79 1.65
N PHE A 88 9.64 -22.13 2.68
CA PHE A 88 8.61 -21.23 3.21
C PHE A 88 9.21 -20.21 4.16
N GLN A 89 8.95 -18.94 3.87
CA GLN A 89 9.20 -17.83 4.77
C GLN A 89 7.90 -17.52 5.52
N GLU A 90 7.84 -17.97 6.78
CA GLU A 90 6.69 -17.75 7.67
C GLU A 90 6.64 -16.30 8.17
N ALA A 91 5.45 -15.71 8.17
CA ALA A 91 5.21 -14.40 8.75
C ALA A 91 5.16 -14.46 10.28
N GLU A 92 5.65 -13.41 10.93
CA GLU A 92 5.50 -13.18 12.37
C GLU A 92 4.43 -12.13 12.64
N VAL A 93 3.60 -12.34 13.68
CA VAL A 93 2.67 -11.31 14.14
C VAL A 93 3.45 -10.31 14.98
N ILE A 94 3.43 -9.05 14.58
CA ILE A 94 4.15 -7.95 15.24
C ILE A 94 3.27 -6.71 15.35
N GLU A 95 3.67 -5.76 16.19
CA GLU A 95 2.98 -4.47 16.31
C GLU A 95 2.97 -3.73 14.97
N LYS A 96 1.79 -3.21 14.57
CA LYS A 96 1.55 -2.62 13.25
C LYS A 96 2.52 -1.47 12.91
N ALA A 97 2.79 -0.59 13.87
CA ALA A 97 3.71 0.53 13.69
C ALA A 97 5.17 0.07 13.45
N VAL A 98 5.59 -1.01 14.14
CA VAL A 98 6.90 -1.63 13.94
C VAL A 98 6.95 -2.31 12.57
N ALA A 99 5.91 -3.05 12.21
CA ALA A 99 5.82 -3.76 10.93
C ALA A 99 6.03 -2.86 9.72
N ARG A 100 5.32 -1.73 9.68
CA ARG A 100 5.44 -0.72 8.62
C ARG A 100 6.83 -0.13 8.54
N ARG A 101 7.42 0.23 9.68
CA ARG A 101 8.78 0.79 9.72
C ARG A 101 9.83 -0.20 9.21
N VAL A 102 9.73 -1.46 9.62
CA VAL A 102 10.65 -2.52 9.17
C VAL A 102 10.45 -2.75 7.68
N TYR A 103 9.21 -2.92 7.24
CA TYR A 103 8.86 -3.10 5.82
C TYR A 103 9.43 -1.99 4.94
N ASP A 104 9.21 -0.72 5.31
CA ASP A 104 9.72 0.42 4.57
C ASP A 104 11.27 0.40 4.50
N ASP A 105 11.99 0.10 5.59
CA ASP A 105 13.47 0.01 5.59
C ASP A 105 14.00 -1.12 4.68
N PHE A 106 13.30 -2.24 4.57
CA PHE A 106 13.67 -3.36 3.69
C PHE A 106 13.53 -3.06 2.20
N LEU A 107 12.44 -2.38 1.81
CA LEU A 107 12.24 -1.96 0.41
C LEU A 107 13.42 -1.15 -0.13
N HIS A 108 14.10 -0.35 0.71
CA HIS A 108 15.28 0.44 0.32
C HIS A 108 16.50 -0.41 0.01
N ARG A 109 16.61 -1.55 0.69
CA ARG A 109 17.77 -2.44 0.55
C ARG A 109 17.60 -3.41 -0.61
N LYS A 110 16.48 -3.32 -1.35
CA LYS A 110 16.08 -4.31 -2.36
C LYS A 110 16.07 -5.73 -1.78
N GLN A 111 15.67 -5.83 -0.52
CA GLN A 111 15.44 -7.08 0.20
C GLN A 111 13.93 -7.26 0.34
N ASP A 112 13.46 -8.51 0.47
CA ASP A 112 12.11 -8.90 0.01
C ASP A 112 11.12 -9.24 1.15
N PRO A 113 10.56 -8.25 1.87
CA PRO A 113 9.58 -8.52 2.90
C PRO A 113 8.17 -8.66 2.31
N ALA A 114 7.31 -9.43 2.97
CA ALA A 114 5.88 -9.38 2.73
C ALA A 114 5.18 -8.87 4.01
N LEU A 115 4.33 -7.85 3.87
CA LEU A 115 3.57 -7.28 4.97
C LEU A 115 2.08 -7.52 4.74
N LEU A 116 1.48 -8.42 5.51
CA LEU A 116 0.04 -8.65 5.52
C LEU A 116 -0.62 -7.76 6.57
N GLU A 117 -1.49 -6.87 6.14
CA GLU A 117 -2.30 -6.00 7.00
C GLU A 117 -3.79 -6.29 6.82
N LYS A 118 -4.56 -6.07 7.89
CA LYS A 118 -6.02 -6.00 7.81
C LYS A 118 -6.41 -4.69 7.14
N ALA A 119 -7.13 -4.78 6.03
CA ALA A 119 -7.72 -3.66 5.31
C ALA A 119 -9.14 -3.37 5.82
N ALA A 120 -9.90 -2.54 5.10
CA ALA A 120 -11.30 -2.28 5.44
C ALA A 120 -12.17 -3.52 5.15
N GLY A 121 -13.17 -3.76 6.00
CA GLY A 121 -13.88 -5.04 6.04
C GLY A 121 -12.97 -6.21 6.44
N ASN A 122 -13.46 -7.45 6.43
CA ASN A 122 -12.61 -8.61 6.76
C ASN A 122 -11.62 -9.00 5.63
N GLN A 123 -11.03 -8.00 4.96
CA GLN A 123 -10.07 -8.16 3.88
C GLN A 123 -8.63 -8.01 4.42
N PHE A 124 -7.72 -8.79 3.85
CA PHE A 124 -6.30 -8.74 4.15
C PHE A 124 -5.51 -8.56 2.86
N THR A 125 -4.49 -7.71 2.91
CA THR A 125 -3.63 -7.42 1.75
C THR A 125 -2.18 -7.62 2.09
N ALA A 126 -1.42 -8.26 1.20
CA ALA A 126 0.02 -8.39 1.31
C ALA A 126 0.74 -7.96 0.03
N ARG A 127 1.82 -7.21 0.15
CA ARG A 127 2.73 -6.97 -0.98
C ARG A 127 3.64 -8.19 -1.15
N VAL A 128 3.75 -8.67 -2.38
CA VAL A 128 4.43 -9.90 -2.76
C VAL A 128 5.45 -9.57 -3.84
N PHE A 129 6.72 -9.76 -3.49
CA PHE A 129 7.87 -9.59 -4.37
C PHE A 129 8.98 -10.56 -3.93
N PRO A 130 9.83 -11.04 -4.85
CA PRO A 130 9.68 -11.01 -6.31
C PRO A 130 8.70 -12.10 -6.77
N ILE A 131 8.06 -11.82 -7.90
CA ILE A 131 7.36 -12.83 -8.69
C ILE A 131 8.17 -13.06 -9.96
N GLY A 132 8.83 -14.21 -10.06
CA GLY A 132 9.76 -14.53 -11.15
C GLY A 132 9.11 -14.48 -12.53
N ALA A 133 9.90 -14.20 -13.57
CA ALA A 133 9.46 -14.25 -14.97
C ALA A 133 8.96 -15.67 -15.31
N ARG A 134 7.79 -15.78 -15.95
CA ARG A 134 7.14 -17.07 -16.32
C ARG A 134 6.97 -18.08 -15.17
N ALA A 135 7.14 -17.66 -13.92
CA ALA A 135 7.14 -18.54 -12.74
C ALA A 135 5.82 -18.44 -11.95
N ASP A 136 5.56 -19.49 -11.17
CA ASP A 136 4.46 -19.50 -10.20
C ASP A 136 4.94 -18.96 -8.85
N LYS A 137 4.11 -18.12 -8.23
CA LYS A 137 4.28 -17.68 -6.84
C LYS A 137 3.33 -18.46 -5.94
N HIS A 138 3.88 -19.12 -4.93
CA HIS A 138 3.13 -19.91 -3.97
C HIS A 138 2.96 -19.17 -2.64
N LEU A 139 1.71 -18.93 -2.28
CA LEU A 139 1.30 -18.28 -1.04
C LEU A 139 0.47 -19.24 -0.20
N VAL A 140 0.71 -19.25 1.11
CA VAL A 140 -0.07 -20.01 2.08
C VAL A 140 -0.79 -19.06 3.02
N VAL A 141 -2.10 -19.24 3.16
CA VAL A 141 -2.94 -18.52 4.12
C VAL A 141 -3.69 -19.53 4.96
N SER A 142 -3.64 -19.40 6.28
CA SER A 142 -4.51 -20.18 7.16
C SER A 142 -5.31 -19.26 8.07
N PHE A 143 -6.57 -19.63 8.32
CA PHE A 143 -7.46 -18.86 9.18
C PHE A 143 -8.39 -19.78 9.99
N SER A 144 -8.68 -19.36 11.22
CA SER A 144 -9.76 -19.94 12.03
C SER A 144 -11.05 -19.15 11.81
N GLN A 145 -12.19 -19.82 11.86
CA GLN A 145 -13.51 -19.21 11.66
C GLN A 145 -14.52 -19.70 12.69
N GLU A 146 -15.32 -18.78 13.22
CA GLU A 146 -16.53 -19.07 13.98
C GLU A 146 -17.71 -19.29 13.04
N LEU A 147 -18.28 -20.50 13.07
CA LEU A 147 -19.39 -20.84 12.17
C LEU A 147 -20.75 -20.39 12.69
N ALA A 148 -20.92 -20.03 13.96
CA ALA A 148 -22.17 -19.49 14.53
C ALA A 148 -23.44 -20.17 13.95
N GLY A 149 -23.50 -21.51 13.96
CA GLY A 149 -24.64 -22.29 13.45
C GLY A 149 -24.84 -22.28 11.93
N ARG A 150 -23.89 -21.75 11.17
CA ARG A 150 -23.87 -21.69 9.71
C ARG A 150 -23.14 -22.91 9.14
N ALA A 151 -23.49 -23.29 7.91
CA ALA A 151 -22.69 -24.23 7.14
C ALA A 151 -21.31 -23.62 6.85
N TYR A 152 -20.29 -24.46 6.79
CA TYR A 152 -18.98 -24.03 6.28
C TYR A 152 -19.14 -23.62 4.82
N ARG A 153 -18.59 -22.47 4.44
CA ARG A 153 -18.54 -22.02 3.05
C ARG A 153 -17.15 -21.50 2.75
N LEU A 154 -16.52 -22.05 1.73
CA LEU A 154 -15.29 -21.51 1.15
C LEU A 154 -15.68 -20.74 -0.13
N PRO A 155 -15.53 -19.40 -0.14
CA PRO A 155 -15.79 -18.60 -1.32
C PRO A 155 -14.85 -19.01 -2.46
N LEU A 156 -15.44 -19.43 -3.58
CA LEU A 156 -14.72 -19.78 -4.82
C LEU A 156 -15.31 -19.02 -6.01
N ARG A 157 -16.61 -18.74 -5.99
CA ARG A 157 -17.32 -18.06 -7.06
C ARG A 157 -16.64 -16.74 -7.43
N GLY A 158 -16.48 -16.49 -8.73
CA GLY A 158 -15.88 -15.25 -9.23
C GLY A 158 -14.36 -15.30 -9.40
N LEU A 159 -13.70 -16.37 -8.93
CA LEU A 159 -12.32 -16.64 -9.31
C LEU A 159 -12.19 -16.81 -10.84
N PRO A 160 -11.04 -16.43 -11.44
CA PRO A 160 -10.81 -16.65 -12.86
C PRO A 160 -10.79 -18.15 -13.18
N ARG A 161 -10.88 -18.48 -14.47
CA ARG A 161 -10.67 -19.85 -14.93
C ARG A 161 -9.32 -20.36 -14.42
N THR A 162 -9.36 -21.38 -13.57
CA THR A 162 -8.22 -21.90 -12.81
C THR A 162 -7.96 -23.34 -13.26
N ALA A 163 -6.70 -23.69 -13.50
CA ALA A 163 -6.36 -25.01 -14.08
C ALA A 163 -6.69 -26.15 -13.11
N ARG A 164 -6.57 -25.94 -11.80
CA ARG A 164 -6.92 -26.92 -10.78
C ARG A 164 -7.46 -26.27 -9.50
N VAL A 165 -8.60 -26.75 -9.02
CA VAL A 165 -9.18 -26.36 -7.73
C VAL A 165 -9.54 -27.62 -6.95
N ASP A 166 -8.79 -27.88 -5.88
CA ASP A 166 -9.04 -28.98 -4.96
C ASP A 166 -9.43 -28.44 -3.58
N VAL A 167 -10.52 -28.97 -3.02
CA VAL A 167 -10.97 -28.67 -1.67
C VAL A 167 -11.19 -29.98 -0.91
N VAL A 168 -10.67 -30.08 0.29
CA VAL A 168 -10.92 -31.18 1.22
C VAL A 168 -11.47 -30.60 2.52
N LEU A 169 -12.69 -31.01 2.89
CA LEU A 169 -13.31 -30.67 4.17
C LEU A 169 -13.38 -31.93 5.03
N ALA A 170 -12.84 -31.89 6.24
CA ALA A 170 -13.03 -32.89 7.28
C ALA A 170 -13.86 -32.28 8.43
N ALA A 171 -15.04 -32.83 8.70
CA ALA A 171 -15.95 -32.34 9.73
C ALA A 171 -16.21 -33.42 10.80
N THR A 172 -16.44 -32.99 12.04
CA THR A 172 -16.91 -33.86 13.13
C THR A 172 -18.39 -33.63 13.37
N ARG A 173 -19.21 -34.69 13.24
CA ARG A 173 -20.65 -34.69 13.52
C ARG A 173 -20.93 -34.59 15.03
N ALA A 174 -22.18 -34.25 15.41
CA ALA A 174 -22.57 -34.20 16.82
C ALA A 174 -22.43 -35.52 17.58
N ASP A 175 -22.43 -36.66 16.90
CA ASP A 175 -22.17 -37.98 17.50
C ASP A 175 -20.67 -38.31 17.65
N GLY A 176 -19.78 -37.39 17.25
CA GLY A 176 -18.33 -37.56 17.29
C GLY A 176 -17.73 -38.28 16.07
N THR A 177 -18.54 -38.70 15.10
CA THR A 177 -18.05 -39.36 13.88
C THR A 177 -17.48 -38.35 12.88
N ARG A 178 -16.47 -38.77 12.11
CA ARG A 178 -15.83 -37.97 11.06
C ARG A 178 -16.60 -38.06 9.75
N TYR A 179 -16.70 -36.94 9.05
CA TYR A 179 -17.30 -36.79 7.73
C TYR A 179 -16.35 -36.02 6.82
N ASP A 180 -16.00 -36.59 5.68
CA ASP A 180 -15.12 -35.95 4.71
C ASP A 180 -15.91 -35.62 3.42
N GLN A 181 -15.71 -34.41 2.90
CA GLN A 181 -16.28 -33.94 1.63
C GLN A 181 -15.16 -33.36 0.78
N THR A 182 -15.14 -33.67 -0.52
CA THR A 182 -14.11 -33.18 -1.44
C THR A 182 -14.72 -32.52 -2.67
N LEU A 183 -13.97 -31.58 -3.23
CA LEU A 183 -14.18 -30.99 -4.55
C LEU A 183 -12.85 -31.10 -5.31
N ALA A 184 -12.88 -31.54 -6.56
CA ALA A 184 -11.70 -31.61 -7.40
C ALA A 184 -12.12 -31.26 -8.84
N GLU A 185 -11.81 -30.03 -9.25
CA GLU A 185 -12.20 -29.47 -10.54
C GLU A 185 -10.96 -29.10 -11.36
N LYS A 186 -11.03 -29.27 -12.68
CA LYS A 186 -9.96 -28.95 -13.63
C LYS A 186 -10.46 -27.96 -14.68
N ASP A 187 -9.61 -27.01 -15.04
CA ASP A 187 -9.92 -25.95 -16.01
C ASP A 187 -11.28 -25.26 -15.77
N TRP A 188 -11.63 -25.11 -14.50
CA TRP A 188 -12.93 -24.63 -14.06
C TRP A 188 -12.88 -23.13 -13.81
N GLN A 189 -13.91 -22.41 -14.26
CA GLN A 189 -14.18 -21.06 -13.81
C GLN A 189 -15.23 -21.16 -12.70
N PRO A 190 -14.84 -20.95 -11.43
CA PRO A 190 -15.76 -21.14 -10.32
C PRO A 190 -17.03 -20.30 -10.43
N ASP A 191 -18.15 -21.00 -10.66
CA ASP A 191 -19.50 -20.45 -10.76
C ASP A 191 -20.30 -20.59 -9.45
N ARG A 192 -19.77 -21.35 -8.50
CA ARG A 192 -20.33 -21.60 -7.16
C ARG A 192 -19.26 -21.66 -6.09
N ASP A 193 -19.66 -21.40 -4.85
CA ASP A 193 -18.84 -21.61 -3.66
C ASP A 193 -18.85 -23.08 -3.24
N PHE A 194 -17.81 -23.52 -2.54
CA PHE A 194 -17.85 -24.82 -1.86
C PHE A 194 -18.62 -24.67 -0.54
N VAL A 195 -19.71 -25.41 -0.39
CA VAL A 195 -20.54 -25.44 0.83
C VAL A 195 -20.40 -26.80 1.49
N GLY A 196 -19.97 -26.81 2.75
CA GLY A 196 -19.87 -27.99 3.58
C GLY A 196 -21.25 -28.43 4.07
N GLU A 197 -21.75 -29.54 3.53
CA GLU A 197 -23.04 -30.12 3.95
C GLU A 197 -22.84 -30.94 5.22
N VAL A 198 -22.77 -30.27 6.37
CA VAL A 198 -22.62 -30.95 7.66
C VAL A 198 -23.97 -30.95 8.41
N PRO A 199 -24.62 -32.11 8.59
CA PRO A 199 -25.76 -32.23 9.48
C PRO A 199 -25.34 -31.91 10.92
N SER A 200 -26.14 -31.11 11.65
CA SER A 200 -26.07 -30.88 13.10
C SER A 200 -24.66 -31.07 13.69
N ALA A 201 -23.74 -30.14 13.43
CA ALA A 201 -22.47 -30.11 14.15
C ALA A 201 -22.72 -29.99 15.67
N ALA A 202 -21.78 -30.46 16.49
CA ALA A 202 -21.90 -30.30 17.93
C ALA A 202 -22.11 -28.83 18.30
N ALA A 203 -23.15 -28.55 19.08
CA ALA A 203 -23.48 -27.20 19.50
C ALA A 203 -22.39 -26.60 20.41
N ALA A 204 -21.48 -27.41 20.96
CA ALA A 204 -20.33 -26.93 21.71
C ALA A 204 -19.11 -27.84 21.59
N VAL A 205 -17.94 -27.22 21.71
CA VAL A 205 -16.63 -27.88 21.80
C VAL A 205 -15.88 -27.43 23.04
N THR A 206 -14.97 -28.27 23.52
CA THR A 206 -14.15 -28.00 24.69
C THR A 206 -12.72 -28.47 24.51
N ASP A 207 -11.80 -27.75 25.17
CA ASP A 207 -10.46 -28.20 25.48
C ASP A 207 -10.15 -27.90 26.96
N GLY A 208 -10.12 -28.95 27.77
CA GLY A 208 -9.96 -28.84 29.22
C GLY A 208 -11.01 -27.94 29.87
N MET A 209 -10.62 -26.72 30.22
CA MET A 209 -11.45 -25.70 30.86
C MET A 209 -12.07 -24.70 29.86
N LEU A 210 -11.60 -24.68 28.62
CA LEU A 210 -12.02 -23.75 27.59
C LEU A 210 -13.22 -24.31 26.83
N VAL A 211 -14.24 -23.49 26.62
CA VAL A 211 -15.48 -23.88 25.97
C VAL A 211 -15.85 -22.88 24.89
N VAL A 212 -16.32 -23.37 23.75
CA VAL A 212 -17.01 -22.60 22.72
C VAL A 212 -18.33 -23.27 22.40
N ALA A 213 -19.44 -22.54 22.50
CA ALA A 213 -20.79 -23.03 22.26
C ALA A 213 -21.56 -22.12 21.30
N THR A 214 -22.51 -22.67 20.55
CA THR A 214 -23.49 -21.92 19.77
C THR A 214 -24.89 -22.18 20.30
N LEU A 215 -25.62 -21.12 20.63
CA LEU A 215 -26.97 -21.17 21.16
C LEU A 215 -27.87 -20.16 20.45
N PRO A 216 -29.15 -20.45 20.21
CA PRO A 216 -30.05 -19.47 19.61
C PRO A 216 -30.33 -18.31 20.56
N ALA A 217 -30.40 -17.10 20.02
CA ALA A 217 -30.87 -15.91 20.69
C ALA A 217 -32.33 -16.10 21.15
N THR A 218 -32.59 -15.78 22.41
CA THR A 218 -33.92 -15.82 23.02
C THR A 218 -34.16 -14.56 23.82
N GLY A 219 -35.42 -14.17 24.02
CA GLY A 219 -35.76 -12.96 24.77
C GLY A 219 -37.26 -12.72 24.83
N ALA A 220 -37.68 -11.75 25.63
CA ALA A 220 -39.06 -11.29 25.66
C ALA A 220 -39.47 -10.72 24.29
N ASN A 221 -40.74 -10.84 23.91
CA ASN A 221 -41.30 -10.37 22.63
C ASN A 221 -40.75 -11.04 21.35
N ALA A 222 -40.06 -12.18 21.46
CA ALA A 222 -39.55 -12.94 20.31
C ALA A 222 -40.60 -13.37 19.27
N ALA A 223 -41.90 -13.29 19.59
CA ALA A 223 -43.01 -13.73 18.73
C ALA A 223 -43.84 -12.60 18.09
N THR A 224 -43.51 -11.31 18.32
CA THR A 224 -44.27 -10.19 17.72
C THR A 224 -43.87 -9.97 16.27
N ALA A 225 -44.80 -9.55 15.40
CA ALA A 225 -44.51 -9.16 14.02
C ALA A 225 -44.28 -7.63 13.92
N ASP A 226 -43.34 -7.20 13.07
CA ASP A 226 -42.97 -5.79 12.84
C ASP A 226 -42.86 -5.48 11.32
N PRO A 227 -43.94 -5.67 10.53
CA PRO A 227 -43.89 -5.49 9.08
C PRO A 227 -43.73 -4.00 8.68
N PRO A 228 -42.89 -3.68 7.68
CA PRO A 228 -42.77 -2.31 7.18
C PRO A 228 -44.02 -1.88 6.41
N LYS A 229 -44.49 -0.64 6.65
CA LYS A 229 -45.61 -0.02 5.90
C LYS A 229 -45.14 1.05 4.92
N GLU A 230 -44.02 1.69 5.24
CA GLU A 230 -43.28 2.63 4.40
C GLU A 230 -41.79 2.34 4.56
N LEU A 231 -41.03 2.46 3.48
CA LEU A 231 -39.62 2.06 3.46
C LEU A 231 -38.80 2.98 2.55
N THR A 232 -37.68 3.48 3.07
CA THR A 232 -36.61 4.05 2.22
C THR A 232 -35.48 3.05 2.07
N LEU A 233 -35.15 2.64 0.85
CA LEU A 233 -33.92 1.93 0.52
C LEU A 233 -32.83 2.92 0.10
N LEU A 234 -31.76 2.99 0.88
CA LEU A 234 -30.50 3.63 0.49
C LEU A 234 -29.64 2.57 -0.21
N VAL A 235 -29.40 2.72 -1.51
CA VAL A 235 -28.65 1.77 -2.34
C VAL A 235 -27.27 2.32 -2.63
N ASP A 236 -26.25 1.64 -2.12
CA ASP A 236 -24.85 2.01 -2.34
C ASP A 236 -24.46 1.83 -3.82
N THR A 237 -24.01 2.90 -4.45
CA THR A 237 -23.50 2.96 -5.82
C THR A 237 -22.05 3.42 -5.87
N SER A 238 -21.28 3.18 -4.81
CA SER A 238 -19.83 3.43 -4.75
C SER A 238 -19.05 2.53 -5.73
N ALA A 239 -17.80 2.90 -6.00
CA ALA A 239 -16.99 2.23 -7.02
C ALA A 239 -16.71 0.75 -6.73
N SER A 240 -16.70 0.34 -5.47
CA SER A 240 -16.60 -1.06 -5.02
C SER A 240 -17.72 -1.96 -5.55
N ARG A 241 -18.81 -1.39 -6.10
CA ARG A 241 -19.90 -2.10 -6.77
C ARG A 241 -19.73 -2.24 -8.28
N ALA A 242 -18.68 -1.66 -8.88
CA ALA A 242 -18.55 -1.58 -10.34
C ALA A 242 -18.45 -2.95 -11.02
N LEU A 243 -17.68 -3.87 -10.45
CA LEU A 243 -17.67 -5.27 -10.89
C LEU A 243 -19.03 -5.91 -10.55
N GLY A 244 -19.80 -6.25 -11.58
CA GLY A 244 -21.10 -6.90 -11.42
C GLY A 244 -22.25 -5.98 -11.05
N PHE A 245 -22.11 -4.68 -11.28
CA PHE A 245 -23.13 -3.68 -10.90
C PHE A 245 -24.51 -3.98 -11.48
N ALA A 246 -24.60 -4.42 -12.75
CA ALA A 246 -25.88 -4.81 -13.36
C ALA A 246 -26.55 -5.98 -12.62
N SER A 247 -25.76 -6.93 -12.10
CA SER A 247 -26.30 -8.00 -11.27
C SER A 247 -26.72 -7.54 -9.89
N TYR A 248 -25.99 -6.60 -9.31
CA TYR A 248 -26.37 -5.96 -8.06
C TYR A 248 -27.73 -5.24 -8.21
N VAL A 249 -27.94 -4.47 -9.29
CA VAL A 249 -29.24 -3.84 -9.59
C VAL A 249 -30.36 -4.88 -9.72
N ARG A 250 -30.13 -6.02 -10.38
CA ARG A 250 -31.11 -7.13 -10.43
C ARG A 250 -31.44 -7.70 -9.05
N SER A 251 -30.46 -7.78 -8.14
CA SER A 251 -30.70 -8.19 -6.75
C SER A 251 -31.56 -7.16 -5.99
N ILE A 252 -31.37 -5.87 -6.24
CA ILE A 252 -32.24 -4.80 -5.70
C ILE A 252 -33.67 -4.93 -6.24
N HIS A 253 -33.83 -5.12 -7.56
CA HIS A 253 -35.14 -5.36 -8.18
C HIS A 253 -35.85 -6.56 -7.52
N SER A 254 -35.12 -7.66 -7.35
CA SER A 254 -35.66 -8.89 -6.76
C SER A 254 -36.02 -8.70 -5.29
N LEU A 255 -35.22 -7.94 -4.53
CA LEU A 255 -35.53 -7.55 -3.16
C LEU A 255 -36.83 -6.73 -3.08
N VAL A 256 -36.98 -5.70 -3.93
CA VAL A 256 -38.21 -4.88 -4.01
C VAL A 256 -39.42 -5.74 -4.37
N THR A 257 -39.26 -6.65 -5.32
CA THR A 257 -40.33 -7.58 -5.75
C THR A 257 -40.76 -8.51 -4.63
N SER A 258 -39.83 -9.13 -3.90
CA SER A 258 -40.15 -10.00 -2.75
C SER A 258 -40.74 -9.21 -1.57
N LEU A 259 -40.29 -7.96 -1.33
CA LEU A 259 -40.89 -7.07 -0.32
C LEU A 259 -42.36 -6.80 -0.64
N ARG A 260 -42.65 -6.44 -1.90
CA ARG A 260 -44.03 -6.25 -2.39
C ARG A 260 -44.86 -7.52 -2.22
N ALA A 261 -44.33 -8.66 -2.65
CA ALA A 261 -45.05 -9.94 -2.58
C ALA A 261 -45.41 -10.32 -1.13
N LYS A 262 -44.54 -10.02 -0.16
CA LYS A 262 -44.75 -10.37 1.25
C LYS A 262 -45.60 -9.37 2.03
N TYR A 263 -45.41 -8.07 1.81
CA TYR A 263 -46.02 -7.02 2.63
C TYR A 263 -47.17 -6.27 1.93
N GLY A 264 -47.38 -6.54 0.63
CA GLY A 264 -48.51 -6.05 -0.17
C GLY A 264 -48.27 -4.71 -0.89
N ASP A 265 -49.19 -4.38 -1.79
CA ASP A 265 -49.13 -3.19 -2.65
C ASP A 265 -49.23 -1.80 -1.96
N PRO A 266 -49.82 -1.60 -0.76
CA PRO A 266 -49.80 -0.28 -0.10
C PRO A 266 -48.44 0.08 0.50
N LEU A 267 -47.38 -0.73 0.29
CA LEU A 267 -46.03 -0.43 0.74
C LEU A 267 -45.48 0.80 -0.01
N SER A 268 -45.38 1.93 0.71
CA SER A 268 -44.70 3.12 0.20
C SER A 268 -43.20 2.87 0.13
N LEU A 269 -42.58 3.19 -0.99
CA LEU A 269 -41.19 2.91 -1.30
C LEU A 269 -40.48 4.14 -1.85
N ARG A 270 -39.36 4.49 -1.22
CA ARG A 270 -38.37 5.43 -1.76
C ARG A 270 -37.05 4.71 -2.00
N VAL A 271 -36.44 4.87 -3.16
CA VAL A 271 -35.10 4.33 -3.48
C VAL A 271 -34.16 5.49 -3.77
N VAL A 272 -33.10 5.60 -2.99
CA VAL A 272 -32.07 6.63 -3.12
C VAL A 272 -30.73 5.93 -3.35
N ALA A 273 -30.12 6.18 -4.50
CA ALA A 273 -28.76 5.76 -4.76
C ALA A 273 -27.78 6.72 -4.05
N PHE A 274 -26.73 6.19 -3.44
CA PHE A 274 -25.74 7.02 -2.75
C PHE A 274 -24.31 6.53 -2.98
N ASP A 275 -23.40 7.48 -3.01
CA ASP A 275 -21.95 7.31 -2.87
C ASP A 275 -21.45 8.50 -2.05
N GLN A 276 -20.61 9.37 -2.64
CA GLN A 276 -20.25 10.67 -2.09
C GLN A 276 -21.27 11.75 -2.52
N ASP A 277 -22.17 11.37 -3.43
CA ASP A 277 -23.33 12.11 -3.89
C ASP A 277 -24.60 11.27 -3.74
N THR A 278 -25.79 11.87 -3.83
CA THR A 278 -27.08 11.18 -3.74
C THR A 278 -28.01 11.47 -4.92
N GLN A 279 -28.80 10.47 -5.30
CA GLN A 279 -29.84 10.61 -6.31
C GLN A 279 -31.07 9.77 -5.96
N THR A 280 -32.23 10.42 -5.88
CA THR A 280 -33.51 9.70 -5.79
C THR A 280 -33.80 9.02 -7.12
N ILE A 281 -33.87 7.70 -7.11
CA ILE A 281 -34.20 6.85 -8.26
C ILE A 281 -35.72 6.66 -8.35
N PHE A 282 -36.37 6.53 -7.20
CA PHE A 282 -37.80 6.23 -7.12
C PHE A 282 -38.42 6.79 -5.84
N ASP A 283 -39.66 7.27 -5.93
CA ASP A 283 -40.50 7.66 -4.80
C ASP A 283 -41.97 7.42 -5.18
N GLY A 284 -42.60 6.41 -4.58
CA GLY A 284 -43.95 5.97 -4.95
C GLY A 284 -44.39 4.70 -4.21
N VAL A 285 -45.34 3.96 -4.77
CA VAL A 285 -45.71 2.64 -4.24
C VAL A 285 -44.79 1.55 -4.82
N ALA A 286 -44.45 0.54 -4.03
CA ALA A 286 -43.53 -0.53 -4.46
C ALA A 286 -43.97 -1.26 -5.74
N ALA A 287 -45.28 -1.26 -6.05
CA ALA A 287 -45.83 -1.85 -7.27
C ALA A 287 -45.39 -1.14 -8.57
N ASP A 288 -45.01 0.14 -8.50
CA ASP A 288 -44.62 0.95 -9.65
C ASP A 288 -43.10 0.95 -9.91
N TYR A 289 -42.31 0.28 -9.05
CA TYR A 289 -40.89 0.09 -9.27
C TYR A 289 -40.67 -0.99 -10.34
N GLY A 290 -39.91 -0.68 -11.40
CA GLY A 290 -39.63 -1.63 -12.47
C GLY A 290 -38.41 -1.25 -13.31
N ALA A 291 -38.39 -1.72 -14.56
CA ALA A 291 -37.22 -1.64 -15.44
C ALA A 291 -36.67 -0.21 -15.65
N ALA A 292 -37.53 0.81 -15.66
CA ALA A 292 -37.09 2.19 -15.81
C ALA A 292 -36.20 2.67 -14.65
N GLN A 293 -36.46 2.19 -13.42
CA GLN A 293 -35.66 2.49 -12.25
C GLN A 293 -34.34 1.70 -12.25
N ASP A 294 -34.37 0.45 -12.74
CA ASP A 294 -33.16 -0.34 -12.94
C ASP A 294 -32.24 0.31 -13.97
N ASP A 295 -32.79 0.77 -15.10
CA ASP A 295 -32.06 1.51 -16.13
C ASP A 295 -31.48 2.82 -15.56
N ALA A 296 -32.21 3.52 -14.69
CA ALA A 296 -31.72 4.72 -14.02
C ALA A 296 -30.55 4.43 -13.06
N LEU A 297 -30.59 3.31 -12.32
CA LEU A 297 -29.46 2.84 -11.50
C LEU A 297 -28.26 2.49 -12.38
N VAL A 298 -28.45 1.71 -13.44
CA VAL A 298 -27.39 1.32 -14.38
C VAL A 298 -26.77 2.56 -15.03
N ALA A 299 -27.58 3.52 -15.45
CA ALA A 299 -27.12 4.77 -16.05
C ALA A 299 -26.33 5.66 -15.07
N ARG A 300 -26.72 5.68 -13.77
CA ARG A 300 -25.95 6.35 -12.72
C ARG A 300 -24.55 5.75 -12.58
N GLY A 301 -24.46 4.42 -12.70
CA GLY A 301 -23.23 3.65 -12.59
C GLY A 301 -22.62 3.63 -11.18
N ALA A 302 -21.77 2.64 -10.93
CA ALA A 302 -20.99 2.52 -9.71
C ALA A 302 -19.72 3.39 -9.78
N ALA A 303 -19.64 4.44 -8.95
CA ALA A 303 -18.50 5.35 -8.89
C ALA A 303 -18.52 6.15 -7.58
N GLY A 304 -17.40 6.78 -7.23
CA GLY A 304 -17.30 7.62 -6.03
C GLY A 304 -16.98 6.82 -4.76
N ALA A 305 -16.65 7.56 -3.70
CA ALA A 305 -16.44 7.04 -2.36
C ALA A 305 -17.78 6.75 -1.67
N SER A 306 -17.85 5.77 -0.77
CA SER A 306 -19.06 5.48 0.01
C SER A 306 -19.16 6.40 1.23
N ASP A 307 -20.15 7.33 1.23
CA ASP A 307 -20.45 8.27 2.33
C ASP A 307 -21.91 8.14 2.79
N LEU A 308 -22.15 7.26 3.77
CA LEU A 308 -23.49 7.06 4.34
C LEU A 308 -23.99 8.27 5.14
N ALA A 309 -23.10 9.09 5.71
CA ALA A 309 -23.54 10.26 6.46
C ALA A 309 -24.17 11.30 5.53
N GLN A 310 -23.60 11.49 4.34
CA GLN A 310 -24.20 12.31 3.28
C GLN A 310 -25.59 11.76 2.91
N ALA A 311 -25.69 10.44 2.73
CA ALA A 311 -26.95 9.79 2.36
C ALA A 311 -28.03 9.98 3.44
N ILE A 312 -27.66 9.81 4.71
CA ILE A 312 -28.52 10.09 5.88
C ILE A 312 -28.98 11.54 5.89
N HIS A 313 -28.08 12.49 5.62
CA HIS A 313 -28.42 13.92 5.59
C HIS A 313 -29.41 14.25 4.47
N SER A 314 -29.30 13.55 3.33
CA SER A 314 -30.19 13.73 2.17
C SER A 314 -31.65 13.35 2.43
N LEU A 315 -31.91 12.51 3.45
CA LEU A 315 -33.27 12.08 3.80
C LEU A 315 -34.18 13.22 4.29
N GLY A 316 -33.60 14.34 4.73
CA GLY A 316 -34.33 15.54 5.14
C GLY A 316 -35.20 15.37 6.38
N ALA A 317 -36.21 16.24 6.54
CA ALA A 317 -37.02 16.32 7.76
C ALA A 317 -38.18 15.30 7.84
N ARG A 318 -38.48 14.57 6.75
CA ARG A 318 -39.57 13.58 6.69
C ARG A 318 -39.12 12.29 5.98
N PRO A 319 -38.14 11.56 6.54
CA PRO A 319 -37.84 10.21 6.11
C PRO A 319 -39.02 9.25 6.36
N SER A 320 -39.06 8.15 5.64
CA SER A 320 -39.86 6.97 6.02
C SER A 320 -39.46 6.50 7.41
N ARG A 321 -40.42 6.04 8.22
CA ARG A 321 -40.15 5.49 9.56
C ARG A 321 -39.20 4.29 9.55
N ARG A 322 -39.12 3.56 8.43
CA ARG A 322 -38.17 2.46 8.20
C ARG A 322 -37.15 2.86 7.13
N VAL A 323 -35.87 2.68 7.44
CA VAL A 323 -34.77 2.85 6.48
C VAL A 323 -34.02 1.52 6.35
N VAL A 324 -33.69 1.14 5.13
CA VAL A 324 -32.81 0.00 4.84
C VAL A 324 -31.63 0.51 4.05
N VAL A 325 -30.41 0.26 4.53
CA VAL A 325 -29.18 0.59 3.81
C VAL A 325 -28.68 -0.68 3.13
N VAL A 326 -28.64 -0.71 1.80
CA VAL A 326 -28.03 -1.80 1.02
C VAL A 326 -26.63 -1.36 0.60
N THR A 327 -25.62 -1.99 1.17
CA THR A 327 -24.20 -1.59 1.03
C THR A 327 -23.31 -2.81 1.30
N ASP A 328 -22.02 -2.72 1.04
CA ASP A 328 -21.07 -3.69 1.59
C ASP A 328 -20.66 -3.37 3.04
N GLY A 329 -21.05 -2.21 3.55
CA GLY A 329 -20.76 -1.76 4.91
C GLY A 329 -19.42 -1.03 5.04
N VAL A 330 -18.65 -0.87 3.97
CA VAL A 330 -17.35 -0.19 4.02
C VAL A 330 -17.50 1.30 3.72
N MET A 331 -17.45 2.12 4.76
CA MET A 331 -17.58 3.58 4.63
C MET A 331 -16.21 4.23 4.37
N THR A 332 -15.96 4.61 3.12
CA THR A 332 -14.65 5.10 2.66
C THR A 332 -14.49 6.62 2.75
N ALA A 333 -15.61 7.33 2.86
CA ALA A 333 -15.73 8.77 3.11
C ALA A 333 -16.73 9.06 4.25
N GLY A 334 -16.77 10.32 4.68
CA GLY A 334 -17.65 10.77 5.75
C GLY A 334 -17.03 10.68 7.15
N PRO A 335 -17.80 10.97 8.21
CA PRO A 335 -17.32 10.99 9.58
C PRO A 335 -17.06 9.57 10.12
N ASP A 336 -16.31 9.50 11.23
CA ASP A 336 -16.05 8.28 11.97
C ASP A 336 -17.35 7.66 12.50
N THR A 337 -17.33 6.35 12.81
CA THR A 337 -18.51 5.59 13.23
C THR A 337 -19.32 6.22 14.38
N PRO A 338 -18.72 6.80 15.45
CA PRO A 338 -19.51 7.43 16.51
C PRO A 338 -20.35 8.62 16.05
N ASP A 339 -19.80 9.46 15.18
CA ASP A 339 -20.48 10.64 14.64
C ASP A 339 -21.53 10.23 13.60
N LEU A 340 -21.25 9.20 12.81
CA LEU A 340 -22.25 8.57 11.93
C LEU A 340 -23.44 8.03 12.74
N VAL A 341 -23.17 7.30 13.83
CA VAL A 341 -24.21 6.80 14.74
C VAL A 341 -25.02 7.95 15.35
N ALA A 342 -24.37 9.04 15.75
CA ALA A 342 -25.06 10.24 16.24
C ALA A 342 -25.96 10.87 15.17
N ALA A 343 -25.51 10.91 13.91
CA ALA A 343 -26.31 11.39 12.79
C ALA A 343 -27.55 10.50 12.53
N VAL A 344 -27.39 9.18 12.57
CA VAL A 344 -28.52 8.23 12.46
C VAL A 344 -29.53 8.45 13.60
N LYS A 345 -29.04 8.56 14.84
CA LYS A 345 -29.88 8.74 16.04
C LYS A 345 -30.71 10.03 15.99
N ALA A 346 -30.20 11.06 15.31
CA ALA A 346 -30.89 12.34 15.16
C ALA A 346 -32.03 12.30 14.13
N LEU A 347 -32.13 11.24 13.31
CA LEU A 347 -33.22 11.09 12.34
C LEU A 347 -34.56 10.79 13.03
N PRO A 348 -35.68 11.35 12.54
CA PRO A 348 -37.02 11.03 13.04
C PRO A 348 -37.55 9.71 12.45
N ILE A 349 -36.81 8.61 12.63
CA ILE A 349 -37.16 7.26 12.15
C ILE A 349 -37.34 6.30 13.34
N GLU A 350 -38.04 5.19 13.11
CA GLU A 350 -38.27 4.16 14.14
C GLU A 350 -37.20 3.07 14.12
N ARG A 351 -36.69 2.72 12.94
CA ARG A 351 -35.73 1.62 12.75
C ARG A 351 -34.92 1.78 11.47
N LEU A 352 -33.65 1.43 11.55
CA LEU A 352 -32.73 1.35 10.41
C LEU A 352 -32.09 -0.04 10.36
N ASP A 353 -32.31 -0.79 9.29
CA ASP A 353 -31.65 -2.08 9.05
C ASP A 353 -30.52 -1.90 8.01
N VAL A 354 -29.45 -2.67 8.12
CA VAL A 354 -28.35 -2.70 7.13
C VAL A 354 -28.35 -4.05 6.42
N VAL A 355 -28.48 -4.05 5.11
CA VAL A 355 -28.42 -5.23 4.24
C VAL A 355 -27.07 -5.24 3.56
N LEU A 356 -26.20 -6.15 4.00
CA LEU A 356 -24.88 -6.33 3.42
C LEU A 356 -24.97 -7.07 2.09
N ALA A 357 -24.29 -6.55 1.07
CA ALA A 357 -24.20 -7.13 -0.26
C ALA A 357 -22.76 -7.01 -0.78
N GLY A 358 -22.22 -8.08 -1.35
CA GLY A 358 -20.84 -8.13 -1.86
C GLY A 358 -19.86 -8.78 -0.88
N GLY A 359 -18.63 -9.02 -1.37
CA GLY A 359 -17.63 -9.83 -0.67
C GLY A 359 -16.93 -9.12 0.50
N ILE A 360 -16.45 -7.89 0.29
CA ILE A 360 -15.81 -7.08 1.35
C ILE A 360 -16.89 -6.62 2.29
N ARG A 361 -16.75 -6.77 3.62
CA ARG A 361 -17.81 -6.36 4.55
C ARG A 361 -17.28 -5.83 5.88
N ASP A 362 -17.86 -4.73 6.36
CA ASP A 362 -17.65 -4.25 7.73
C ASP A 362 -18.92 -4.42 8.57
N GLU A 363 -19.07 -5.61 9.15
CA GLU A 363 -20.19 -5.94 10.05
C GLU A 363 -20.18 -5.12 11.34
N ARG A 364 -19.01 -4.59 11.77
CA ARG A 364 -18.93 -3.79 13.00
C ARG A 364 -19.55 -2.40 12.79
N VAL A 365 -19.23 -1.74 11.68
CA VAL A 365 -19.85 -0.46 11.31
C VAL A 365 -21.35 -0.65 11.02
N ALA A 366 -21.70 -1.68 10.25
CA ALA A 366 -23.10 -2.00 9.97
C ALA A 366 -23.92 -2.24 11.25
N ALA A 367 -23.37 -3.00 12.20
CA ALA A 367 -24.02 -3.26 13.48
C ALA A 367 -24.13 -2.00 14.34
N ALA A 368 -23.11 -1.13 14.35
CA ALA A 368 -23.17 0.14 15.07
C ALA A 368 -24.28 1.05 14.52
N VAL A 369 -24.37 1.17 13.20
CA VAL A 369 -25.38 1.96 12.49
C VAL A 369 -26.79 1.43 12.71
N ALA A 370 -27.01 0.12 12.55
CA ALA A 370 -28.31 -0.52 12.81
C ALA A 370 -28.78 -0.38 14.27
N ARG A 371 -27.83 -0.11 15.19
CA ARG A 371 -28.05 -0.01 16.64
C ARG A 371 -27.83 1.40 17.17
N ALA A 372 -28.05 2.43 16.36
CA ALA A 372 -27.79 3.82 16.73
C ALA A 372 -28.64 4.37 17.91
N GLY A 373 -29.47 3.55 18.56
CA GLY A 373 -30.35 3.95 19.66
C GLY A 373 -31.67 4.56 19.19
N LEU A 374 -32.18 4.09 18.06
CA LEU A 374 -33.53 4.37 17.55
C LEU A 374 -34.61 3.69 18.42
N PRO A 375 -35.89 4.08 18.32
CA PRO A 375 -36.99 3.47 19.10
C PRO A 375 -37.03 1.95 19.03
N HIS A 376 -36.77 1.36 17.86
CA HIS A 376 -36.58 -0.08 17.68
C HIS A 376 -35.17 -0.35 17.14
N ALA A 377 -34.51 -1.38 17.67
CA ALA A 377 -33.24 -1.83 17.15
C ALA A 377 -33.41 -2.38 15.73
N GLY A 378 -32.47 -2.03 14.85
CA GLY A 378 -32.34 -2.63 13.54
C GLY A 378 -31.39 -3.81 13.53
N ASP A 379 -31.27 -4.43 12.36
CA ASP A 379 -30.53 -5.65 12.15
C ASP A 379 -29.49 -5.53 11.04
N VAL A 380 -28.51 -6.44 11.05
CA VAL A 380 -27.55 -6.63 9.96
C VAL A 380 -27.92 -7.91 9.21
N LEU A 381 -28.32 -7.72 7.96
CA LEU A 381 -28.81 -8.75 7.05
C LEU A 381 -27.79 -9.02 5.95
N ASP A 382 -27.92 -10.15 5.26
CA ASP A 382 -26.95 -10.60 4.25
C ASP A 382 -27.70 -11.00 2.99
N LEU A 383 -27.61 -10.16 1.96
CA LEU A 383 -28.30 -10.36 0.68
C LEU A 383 -27.75 -11.55 -0.10
N ASP A 384 -26.46 -11.86 0.06
CA ASP A 384 -25.79 -12.95 -0.66
C ASP A 384 -26.15 -14.34 -0.08
N ARG A 385 -26.88 -14.39 1.03
CA ARG A 385 -27.50 -15.62 1.57
C ARG A 385 -28.89 -15.89 1.01
N GLY A 386 -29.42 -14.97 0.21
CA GLY A 386 -30.74 -15.06 -0.40
C GLY A 386 -31.68 -13.97 0.07
N ILE A 387 -32.63 -13.63 -0.79
CA ILE A 387 -33.57 -12.53 -0.61
C ILE A 387 -34.64 -12.88 0.43
N GLU A 388 -35.15 -14.11 0.43
CA GLU A 388 -36.25 -14.52 1.32
C GLU A 388 -35.92 -14.40 2.82
N PRO A 389 -34.73 -14.83 3.30
CA PRO A 389 -34.32 -14.58 4.69
C PRO A 389 -34.25 -13.09 5.05
N VAL A 390 -33.77 -12.24 4.13
CA VAL A 390 -33.69 -10.78 4.32
C VAL A 390 -35.09 -10.19 4.44
N VAL A 391 -35.96 -10.50 3.48
CA VAL A 391 -37.34 -10.00 3.43
C VAL A 391 -38.13 -10.47 4.65
N ALA A 392 -37.95 -11.70 5.11
CA ALA A 392 -38.54 -12.18 6.37
C ALA A 392 -38.01 -11.43 7.60
N ALA A 393 -36.70 -11.22 7.70
CA ALA A 393 -36.07 -10.55 8.83
C ALA A 393 -36.51 -9.08 8.97
N LEU A 394 -36.74 -8.38 7.85
CA LEU A 394 -37.23 -7.00 7.85
C LEU A 394 -38.61 -6.84 8.51
N GLY A 395 -39.41 -7.91 8.57
CA GLY A 395 -40.70 -7.93 9.26
C GLY A 395 -40.67 -8.50 10.68
N GLN A 396 -39.48 -8.84 11.20
CA GLN A 396 -39.29 -9.42 12.52
C GLN A 396 -38.66 -8.39 13.48
N PRO A 397 -39.02 -8.42 14.77
CA PRO A 397 -38.38 -7.59 15.78
C PRO A 397 -36.94 -8.04 16.03
N VAL A 398 -36.12 -7.12 16.50
CA VAL A 398 -34.76 -7.39 16.96
C VAL A 398 -34.76 -7.40 18.49
N LEU A 399 -34.31 -8.48 19.09
CA LEU A 399 -34.13 -8.56 20.54
C LEU A 399 -32.95 -7.69 20.93
N THR A 400 -33.05 -6.95 22.03
CA THR A 400 -31.95 -6.15 22.59
C THR A 400 -31.52 -6.64 23.96
N ASP A 401 -30.31 -6.28 24.38
CA ASP A 401 -29.78 -6.52 25.73
C ASP A 401 -29.89 -7.99 26.19
N ILE A 402 -29.57 -8.91 25.27
CA ILE A 402 -29.68 -10.35 25.50
C ILE A 402 -28.55 -10.77 26.45
N ALA A 403 -28.88 -10.91 27.74
CA ALA A 403 -27.93 -11.38 28.74
C ALA A 403 -27.46 -12.81 28.46
N ILE A 404 -26.17 -13.07 28.64
CA ILE A 404 -25.53 -14.38 28.50
C ILE A 404 -24.77 -14.68 29.78
N ASP A 405 -25.03 -15.86 30.35
CA ASP A 405 -24.34 -16.35 31.53
C ASP A 405 -24.02 -17.84 31.40
N VAL A 406 -22.90 -18.25 32.00
CA VAL A 406 -22.50 -19.65 32.15
C VAL A 406 -22.24 -19.88 33.64
N PRO A 407 -23.24 -20.38 34.39
CA PRO A 407 -23.15 -20.46 35.84
C PRO A 407 -21.89 -21.19 36.32
N GLY A 408 -21.10 -20.51 37.16
CA GLY A 408 -19.86 -21.04 37.75
C GLY A 408 -18.61 -20.90 36.88
N ALA A 409 -18.70 -20.36 35.66
CA ALA A 409 -17.53 -20.03 34.84
C ALA A 409 -16.72 -18.87 35.45
N THR A 410 -15.39 -18.92 35.30
CA THR A 410 -14.48 -17.85 35.73
C THR A 410 -14.43 -16.69 34.74
N TRP A 411 -14.78 -16.96 33.48
CA TRP A 411 -14.89 -15.97 32.42
C TRP A 411 -15.95 -16.41 31.40
N VAL A 412 -16.70 -15.44 30.87
CA VAL A 412 -17.75 -15.64 29.86
C VAL A 412 -17.71 -14.46 28.89
N TYR A 413 -17.77 -14.76 27.59
CA TYR A 413 -17.87 -13.75 26.54
C TYR A 413 -18.76 -14.21 25.39
N PRO A 414 -19.57 -13.33 24.79
CA PRO A 414 -19.97 -12.05 25.35
C PRO A 414 -20.86 -12.24 26.60
N ARG A 415 -20.87 -11.28 27.53
CA ARG A 415 -21.77 -11.28 28.70
C ARG A 415 -23.18 -10.79 28.36
N SER A 416 -23.30 -10.02 27.28
CA SER A 416 -24.57 -9.62 26.71
C SER A 416 -24.38 -9.42 25.21
N VAL A 417 -25.41 -9.75 24.45
CA VAL A 417 -25.50 -9.39 23.03
C VAL A 417 -26.44 -8.20 22.92
N VAL A 418 -25.88 -7.08 22.45
CA VAL A 418 -26.61 -5.81 22.33
C VAL A 418 -27.88 -5.97 21.52
N ALA A 419 -27.82 -6.71 20.41
CA ALA A 419 -28.99 -7.03 19.62
C ALA A 419 -28.83 -8.29 18.75
N ALA A 420 -29.89 -9.07 18.58
CA ALA A 420 -29.94 -10.21 17.66
C ALA A 420 -31.39 -10.57 17.29
N ARG A 421 -31.60 -11.23 16.15
CA ARG A 421 -32.92 -11.76 15.81
C ARG A 421 -33.31 -12.91 16.74
N PRO A 422 -34.59 -13.06 17.07
CA PRO A 422 -35.08 -14.29 17.69
C PRO A 422 -34.61 -15.54 16.94
N GLY A 423 -34.03 -16.49 17.66
CA GLY A 423 -33.55 -17.75 17.11
C GLY A 423 -32.20 -17.68 16.39
N SER A 424 -31.64 -16.50 16.13
CA SER A 424 -30.33 -16.41 15.45
C SER A 424 -29.22 -17.01 16.34
N PRO A 425 -28.32 -17.83 15.79
CA PRO A 425 -27.24 -18.45 16.56
C PRO A 425 -26.25 -17.42 17.11
N LEU A 426 -25.93 -17.53 18.39
CA LEU A 426 -24.96 -16.75 19.15
C LEU A 426 -23.81 -17.66 19.59
N VAL A 427 -22.58 -17.21 19.38
CA VAL A 427 -21.38 -17.91 19.89
C VAL A 427 -21.09 -17.43 21.31
N VAL A 428 -20.87 -18.37 22.21
CA VAL A 428 -20.58 -18.15 23.64
C VAL A 428 -19.28 -18.85 23.99
N PHE A 429 -18.36 -18.08 24.55
CA PHE A 429 -17.08 -18.53 25.06
C PHE A 429 -17.13 -18.56 26.58
N ALA A 430 -16.53 -19.58 27.18
CA ALA A 430 -16.41 -19.66 28.63
C ALA A 430 -15.11 -20.33 29.07
N LYS A 431 -14.65 -19.94 30.26
CA LYS A 431 -13.61 -20.65 31.02
C LYS A 431 -14.26 -21.25 32.25
N LEU A 432 -14.31 -22.58 32.31
CA LEU A 432 -14.81 -23.30 33.47
C LEU A 432 -13.71 -23.42 34.53
N PRO A 433 -14.05 -23.48 35.83
CA PRO A 433 -13.06 -23.64 36.90
C PRO A 433 -12.37 -25.00 36.88
N LYS A 434 -13.00 -26.00 36.23
CA LYS A 434 -12.48 -27.34 35.99
C LYS A 434 -13.14 -27.93 34.75
N PRO A 435 -12.50 -28.91 34.08
CA PRO A 435 -13.14 -29.64 32.99
C PRO A 435 -14.47 -30.27 33.42
N SER A 436 -15.50 -30.16 32.59
CA SER A 436 -16.83 -30.70 32.86
C SER A 436 -17.42 -31.42 31.65
N ARG A 437 -18.17 -32.50 31.89
CA ARG A 437 -18.90 -33.25 30.85
C ARG A 437 -20.17 -32.55 30.38
N SER A 438 -20.71 -31.66 31.20
CA SER A 438 -21.85 -30.82 30.85
C SER A 438 -21.84 -29.54 31.68
N PHE A 439 -22.47 -28.49 31.18
CA PHE A 439 -22.62 -27.21 31.87
C PHE A 439 -23.88 -26.51 31.38
N ASP A 440 -24.40 -25.59 32.19
CA ASP A 440 -25.56 -24.79 31.79
C ASP A 440 -25.10 -23.50 31.12
N VAL A 441 -25.86 -23.06 30.12
CA VAL A 441 -25.76 -21.72 29.53
C VAL A 441 -27.13 -21.07 29.60
N VAL A 442 -27.16 -19.80 30.00
CA VAL A 442 -28.38 -18.99 30.05
C VAL A 442 -28.27 -17.91 28.99
N VAL A 443 -29.22 -17.87 28.05
CA VAL A 443 -29.31 -16.84 27.00
C VAL A 443 -30.68 -16.17 27.11
N GLY A 444 -30.73 -14.85 27.32
CA GLY A 444 -31.97 -14.08 27.44
C GLY A 444 -32.99 -14.70 28.41
N GLY A 445 -32.49 -15.22 29.55
CA GLY A 445 -33.29 -15.89 30.58
C GLY A 445 -33.61 -17.37 30.33
N THR A 446 -33.32 -17.91 29.15
CA THR A 446 -33.54 -19.33 28.83
C THR A 446 -32.30 -20.15 29.19
N ARG A 447 -32.43 -21.07 30.15
CA ARG A 447 -31.37 -22.00 30.54
C ARG A 447 -31.36 -23.25 29.65
N ARG A 448 -30.18 -23.66 29.19
CA ARG A 448 -29.96 -24.90 28.42
C ARG A 448 -28.72 -25.63 28.94
N THR A 449 -28.84 -26.94 29.14
CA THR A 449 -27.70 -27.79 29.47
C THR A 449 -27.00 -28.22 28.18
N ILE A 450 -25.69 -28.01 28.14
CA ILE A 450 -24.83 -28.26 26.99
C ILE A 450 -23.87 -29.40 27.31
N VAL A 451 -23.73 -30.33 26.37
CA VAL A 451 -22.74 -31.42 26.40
C VAL A 451 -21.72 -31.12 25.30
N PRO A 452 -20.51 -30.63 25.63
CA PRO A 452 -19.50 -30.31 24.63
C PRO A 452 -18.80 -31.57 24.11
N LEU A 453 -18.32 -31.52 22.86
CA LEU A 453 -17.37 -32.51 22.34
C LEU A 453 -15.93 -32.02 22.52
N GLY A 454 -15.00 -32.96 22.71
CA GLY A 454 -13.58 -32.63 22.65
C GLY A 454 -13.18 -32.18 21.24
N ALA A 455 -12.40 -31.10 21.15
CA ALA A 455 -11.84 -30.59 19.90
C ALA A 455 -10.32 -30.47 19.99
N ALA A 456 -9.66 -30.15 18.87
CA ALA A 456 -8.23 -29.89 18.84
C ALA A 456 -7.89 -28.72 19.78
N PRO A 457 -6.98 -28.90 20.77
CA PRO A 457 -6.66 -27.86 21.77
C PRO A 457 -6.36 -26.50 21.15
N ALA A 458 -5.46 -26.47 20.19
CA ALA A 458 -5.02 -25.26 19.52
C ALA A 458 -6.11 -24.54 18.70
N LEU A 459 -7.19 -25.23 18.31
CA LEU A 459 -8.35 -24.59 17.66
C LEU A 459 -9.21 -23.85 18.70
N VAL A 460 -9.48 -24.51 19.84
CA VAL A 460 -10.26 -23.93 20.95
C VAL A 460 -9.50 -22.79 21.63
N GLU A 461 -8.22 -22.98 21.94
CA GLU A 461 -7.35 -21.97 22.53
C GLU A 461 -7.30 -20.70 21.68
N ARG A 462 -7.19 -20.84 20.35
CA ARG A 462 -7.14 -19.70 19.42
C ARG A 462 -8.47 -18.98 19.29
N ALA A 463 -9.58 -19.72 19.28
CA ALA A 463 -10.92 -19.11 19.28
C ALA A 463 -11.15 -18.31 20.57
N VAL A 464 -10.77 -18.86 21.73
CA VAL A 464 -10.85 -18.15 23.02
C VAL A 464 -9.92 -16.93 23.05
N ALA A 465 -8.70 -17.04 22.54
CA ALA A 465 -7.77 -15.91 22.46
C ALA A 465 -8.31 -14.78 21.56
N SER A 466 -8.96 -15.14 20.44
CA SER A 466 -9.63 -14.18 19.57
C SER A 466 -10.77 -13.45 20.31
N ALA A 467 -11.60 -14.20 21.05
CA ALA A 467 -12.68 -13.62 21.87
C ALA A 467 -12.18 -12.69 22.99
N GLU A 468 -11.05 -13.02 23.63
CA GLU A 468 -10.42 -12.11 24.61
C GLU A 468 -9.91 -10.82 23.97
N ILE A 469 -9.32 -10.91 22.77
CA ILE A 469 -8.88 -9.75 22.00
C ILE A 469 -10.08 -8.90 21.62
N ASP A 470 -11.18 -9.50 21.16
CA ASP A 470 -12.42 -8.80 20.81
C ASP A 470 -13.06 -8.10 22.03
N GLU A 471 -12.98 -8.69 23.22
CA GLU A 471 -13.39 -8.04 24.48
C GLU A 471 -12.57 -6.77 24.75
N LEU A 472 -11.24 -6.84 24.57
CA LEU A 472 -10.35 -5.70 24.75
C LEU A 472 -10.56 -4.63 23.67
N GLU A 473 -10.79 -5.02 22.42
CA GLU A 473 -11.11 -4.10 21.32
C GLU A 473 -12.43 -3.37 21.59
N THR A 474 -13.44 -4.07 22.12
CA THR A 474 -14.71 -3.48 22.52
C THR A 474 -14.51 -2.44 23.63
N ARG A 475 -13.69 -2.74 24.64
CA ARG A 475 -13.34 -1.80 25.71
C ARG A 475 -12.53 -0.61 25.19
N LEU A 476 -11.61 -0.84 24.26
CA LEU A 476 -10.82 0.21 23.63
C LEU A 476 -11.73 1.17 22.86
N ALA A 477 -12.70 0.66 22.10
CA ALA A 477 -13.67 1.47 21.37
C ALA A 477 -14.57 2.33 22.27
N GLN A 478 -14.82 1.90 23.51
CA GLN A 478 -15.62 2.64 24.49
C GLN A 478 -14.79 3.63 25.34
N THR A 479 -13.47 3.57 25.26
CA THR A 479 -12.57 4.36 26.09
C THR A 479 -12.32 5.73 25.47
N THR A 480 -12.59 6.81 26.20
CA THR A 480 -12.29 8.20 25.78
C THR A 480 -11.01 8.77 26.41
N GLU A 481 -10.36 8.04 27.31
CA GLU A 481 -9.13 8.47 28.00
C GLU A 481 -7.88 7.93 27.29
N ASP A 482 -7.00 8.81 26.81
CA ASP A 482 -5.80 8.44 26.05
C ASP A 482 -4.86 7.48 26.77
N LYS A 483 -4.68 7.65 28.09
CA LYS A 483 -3.80 6.78 28.89
C LYS A 483 -4.36 5.37 28.97
N ALA A 484 -5.65 5.22 29.27
CA ALA A 484 -6.32 3.93 29.32
C ALA A 484 -6.33 3.26 27.94
N ALA A 485 -6.61 4.03 26.87
CA ALA A 485 -6.56 3.55 25.50
C ALA A 485 -5.17 3.05 25.12
N LYS A 486 -4.10 3.74 25.53
CA LYS A 486 -2.71 3.30 25.30
C LYS A 486 -2.41 1.96 26.00
N VAL A 487 -2.88 1.78 27.23
CA VAL A 487 -2.72 0.51 27.96
C VAL A 487 -3.47 -0.63 27.27
N LEU A 488 -4.72 -0.39 26.84
CA LEU A 488 -5.51 -1.38 26.12
C LEU A 488 -4.88 -1.78 24.79
N ARG A 489 -4.38 -0.82 24.00
CA ARG A 489 -3.66 -1.12 22.74
C ARG A 489 -2.44 -2.00 22.96
N ALA A 490 -1.68 -1.75 24.02
CA ALA A 490 -0.51 -2.57 24.37
C ALA A 490 -0.91 -4.00 24.78
N ASP A 491 -1.96 -4.17 25.59
CA ASP A 491 -2.48 -5.49 25.98
C ASP A 491 -3.01 -6.28 24.76
N ILE A 492 -3.76 -5.61 23.88
CA ILE A 492 -4.23 -6.19 22.60
C ILE A 492 -3.04 -6.67 21.76
N ALA A 493 -2.03 -5.82 21.55
CA ALA A 493 -0.85 -6.18 20.78
C ALA A 493 -0.11 -7.37 21.41
N GLN A 494 0.09 -7.36 22.73
CA GLN A 494 0.77 -8.45 23.43
C GLN A 494 0.05 -9.79 23.31
N ARG A 495 -1.28 -9.81 23.50
CA ARG A 495 -2.09 -11.03 23.36
C ARG A 495 -2.16 -11.53 21.92
N SER A 496 -2.28 -10.61 20.98
CA SER A 496 -2.30 -10.88 19.54
C SER A 496 -0.99 -11.55 19.08
N VAL A 497 0.16 -11.01 19.49
CA VAL A 497 1.48 -11.60 19.20
C VAL A 497 1.60 -12.98 19.83
N LYS A 498 1.25 -13.13 21.12
CA LYS A 498 1.35 -14.40 21.85
C LYS A 498 0.49 -15.52 21.23
N SER A 499 -0.70 -15.19 20.73
CA SER A 499 -1.67 -16.18 20.22
C SER A 499 -1.63 -16.37 18.70
N ARG A 500 -0.81 -15.58 17.98
CA ARG A 500 -0.80 -15.47 16.51
C ARG A 500 -2.19 -15.21 15.90
N VAL A 501 -2.93 -14.28 16.49
CA VAL A 501 -4.22 -13.82 15.98
C VAL A 501 -4.07 -12.35 15.59
N ILE A 502 -4.28 -11.98 14.33
CA ILE A 502 -4.22 -10.55 13.92
C ILE A 502 -5.31 -9.74 14.63
N SER A 503 -4.94 -8.57 15.13
CA SER A 503 -5.83 -7.58 15.76
C SER A 503 -5.73 -6.23 15.05
N SER A 504 -6.53 -5.24 15.48
CA SER A 504 -6.40 -3.85 15.03
C SER A 504 -5.02 -3.21 15.32
N GLN A 505 -4.22 -3.80 16.22
CA GLN A 505 -2.92 -3.26 16.66
C GLN A 505 -1.71 -4.02 16.08
N THR A 506 -1.93 -5.07 15.29
CA THR A 506 -0.86 -5.97 14.81
C THR A 506 -0.94 -6.23 13.30
N SER A 507 0.15 -6.74 12.74
CA SER A 507 0.29 -7.11 11.34
C SER A 507 1.20 -8.33 11.21
N MET A 508 1.17 -9.02 10.07
CA MET A 508 2.02 -10.17 9.81
C MET A 508 3.17 -9.76 8.87
N LEU A 509 4.42 -9.90 9.32
CA LEU A 509 5.60 -9.54 8.55
C LEU A 509 6.44 -10.79 8.23
N VAL A 510 6.74 -10.97 6.96
CA VAL A 510 7.70 -11.95 6.43
C VAL A 510 9.01 -11.21 6.17
N LEU A 511 10.12 -11.71 6.71
CA LEU A 511 11.48 -11.29 6.38
C LEU A 511 12.26 -12.48 5.79
N GLU A 512 13.29 -12.16 5.01
CA GLU A 512 14.06 -13.13 4.23
C GLU A 512 14.94 -14.05 5.10
N THR A 513 15.62 -13.49 6.12
CA THR A 513 16.59 -14.23 6.92
C THR A 513 16.32 -14.17 8.43
N GLU A 514 16.91 -15.10 9.19
CA GLU A 514 16.83 -15.07 10.66
C GLU A 514 17.56 -13.90 11.29
N ASP A 515 18.65 -13.45 10.66
CA ASP A 515 19.44 -12.36 11.19
C ASP A 515 18.71 -11.03 11.04
N ASP A 516 17.83 -10.93 10.05
CA ASP A 516 16.90 -9.80 9.91
C ASP A 516 15.93 -9.72 11.08
N TYR A 517 15.27 -10.82 11.44
CA TYR A 517 14.38 -10.82 12.62
C TYR A 517 15.13 -10.43 13.90
N LYS A 518 16.35 -10.94 14.10
CA LYS A 518 17.20 -10.55 15.25
C LYS A 518 17.58 -9.07 15.21
N ARG A 519 17.91 -8.53 14.04
CA ARG A 519 18.30 -7.13 13.85
C ARG A 519 17.23 -6.16 14.33
N TYR A 520 15.96 -6.46 14.05
CA TYR A 520 14.82 -5.65 14.49
C TYR A 520 14.25 -6.08 15.85
N LYS A 521 14.91 -7.01 16.54
CA LYS A 521 14.50 -7.54 17.85
C LYS A 521 13.10 -8.15 17.81
N ILE A 522 12.76 -8.81 16.71
CA ILE A 522 11.50 -9.51 16.54
C ILE A 522 11.69 -10.94 17.05
N GLU A 523 11.10 -11.24 18.20
CA GLU A 523 11.14 -12.58 18.79
C GLU A 523 10.19 -13.54 18.03
N ARG A 524 10.74 -14.64 17.52
CA ARG A 524 9.99 -15.66 16.76
C ARG A 524 9.46 -16.81 17.63
N THR A 525 9.14 -16.52 18.89
CA THR A 525 8.75 -17.53 19.89
C THR A 525 7.38 -18.13 19.61
N ALA A 526 6.49 -17.38 18.96
CA ALA A 526 5.13 -17.81 18.65
C ALA A 526 5.02 -18.80 17.46
N LEU A 527 6.09 -18.98 16.67
CA LEU A 527 6.13 -19.95 15.56
C LEU A 527 6.33 -21.41 16.00
N ALA A 528 6.48 -21.67 17.29
CA ALA A 528 6.53 -23.04 17.80
C ALA A 528 5.17 -23.77 17.65
N ASP A 529 4.07 -23.01 17.51
CA ASP A 529 2.68 -23.48 17.64
C ASP A 529 1.84 -23.27 16.36
N ILE A 530 2.43 -23.47 15.17
CA ILE A 530 1.72 -23.32 13.89
C ILE A 530 0.70 -24.45 13.75
N LEU A 531 -0.57 -24.08 13.55
CA LEU A 531 -1.62 -25.04 13.23
C LEU A 531 -1.57 -25.37 11.74
N VAL A 532 -1.53 -26.66 11.39
CA VAL A 532 -1.61 -27.16 10.02
C VAL A 532 -2.58 -28.33 9.90
N ILE A 533 -3.04 -28.62 8.69
CA ILE A 533 -3.86 -29.80 8.41
C ILE A 533 -2.97 -30.90 7.82
N GLY A 534 -2.73 -31.93 8.64
CA GLY A 534 -1.93 -33.11 8.31
C GLY A 534 -2.47 -33.87 7.10
N LYS A 535 -1.67 -34.80 6.56
CA LYS A 535 -2.06 -35.62 5.39
C LYS A 535 -3.28 -36.50 5.67
N ASP A 536 -3.53 -36.84 6.93
CA ASP A 536 -4.68 -37.61 7.37
C ASP A 536 -5.94 -36.73 7.58
N GLY A 537 -5.85 -35.42 7.31
CA GLY A 537 -6.96 -34.46 7.48
C GLY A 537 -7.21 -34.04 8.93
N LYS A 538 -6.30 -34.36 9.87
CA LYS A 538 -6.40 -33.88 11.25
C LYS A 538 -5.61 -32.59 11.46
N LEU A 539 -6.02 -31.84 12.49
CA LEU A 539 -5.28 -30.67 12.96
C LEU A 539 -4.05 -31.11 13.73
N GLU A 540 -2.89 -30.59 13.33
CA GLU A 540 -1.59 -30.85 13.96
C GLU A 540 -0.94 -29.52 14.34
N GLN A 541 -0.27 -29.48 15.51
CA GLN A 541 0.69 -28.41 15.81
C GLN A 541 2.02 -28.81 15.19
N SER A 542 2.50 -28.03 14.24
CA SER A 542 3.79 -28.25 13.62
C SER A 542 4.81 -27.28 14.18
N HIS A 543 5.96 -27.82 14.59
CA HIS A 543 7.08 -27.02 15.03
C HIS A 543 7.77 -26.37 13.84
N ARG A 544 8.31 -25.17 14.04
CA ARG A 544 9.06 -24.43 13.04
C ARG A 544 10.15 -25.25 12.31
N SER A 545 10.82 -26.17 13.00
CA SER A 545 11.87 -27.03 12.45
C SER A 545 11.39 -27.96 11.32
N THR A 546 10.09 -28.26 11.27
CA THR A 546 9.49 -29.14 10.24
C THR A 546 9.39 -28.48 8.86
N PHE A 547 9.38 -27.14 8.80
CA PHE A 547 9.28 -26.38 7.54
C PHE A 547 10.62 -25.85 7.01
N ILE A 548 11.71 -26.03 7.78
CA ILE A 548 13.08 -25.61 7.42
C ILE A 548 13.85 -26.78 6.77
N ALA A 549 13.17 -27.80 6.25
CA ALA A 549 13.80 -29.03 5.77
C ALA A 549 14.53 -28.89 4.41
N ALA A 550 15.53 -28.02 4.36
CA ALA A 550 16.76 -28.19 3.60
C ALA A 550 17.89 -27.50 4.37
N LYS A 551 18.55 -28.24 5.27
CA LYS A 551 19.88 -27.80 5.76
C LYS A 551 20.75 -27.64 4.52
N GLN A 552 21.15 -26.41 4.17
CA GLN A 552 22.21 -26.18 3.20
C GLN A 552 23.40 -27.05 3.60
N LYS A 553 23.76 -28.04 2.78
CA LYS A 553 24.98 -28.82 2.99
C LYS A 553 26.16 -27.83 2.91
N PRO A 554 27.05 -27.79 3.91
CA PRO A 554 28.28 -27.02 3.77
C PRO A 554 29.10 -27.61 2.63
N ARG A 555 29.49 -26.79 1.66
CA ARG A 555 30.31 -27.21 0.52
C ARG A 555 31.67 -27.72 1.00
N PRO A 556 32.23 -28.80 0.40
CA PRO A 556 33.56 -29.29 0.73
C PRO A 556 34.63 -28.29 0.27
N LYS A 557 35.62 -28.01 1.12
CA LYS A 557 36.79 -27.18 0.77
C LYS A 557 37.73 -27.96 -0.15
N VAL A 558 38.14 -27.37 -1.27
CA VAL A 558 39.21 -27.88 -2.13
C VAL A 558 40.40 -26.92 -1.98
N ASP A 559 41.52 -27.45 -1.50
CA ASP A 559 42.79 -26.73 -1.40
C ASP A 559 43.39 -26.52 -2.81
N ALA A 560 43.72 -25.27 -3.13
CA ALA A 560 44.44 -24.92 -4.35
C ALA A 560 45.94 -24.81 -4.04
N ARG A 561 46.69 -25.90 -4.27
CA ARG A 561 48.13 -25.90 -4.57
C ARG A 561 48.57 -27.33 -4.92
N GLU A 562 48.69 -27.62 -6.22
CA GLU A 562 49.90 -28.20 -6.85
C GLU A 562 49.61 -28.68 -8.28
N THR A 563 50.42 -28.12 -9.19
CA THR A 563 50.94 -28.70 -10.45
C THR A 563 50.03 -29.47 -11.41
N GLY A 564 50.01 -28.98 -12.65
CA GLY A 564 49.32 -29.61 -13.76
C GLY A 564 49.90 -30.96 -14.18
N GLN A 565 49.01 -31.78 -14.72
CA GLN A 565 49.23 -32.67 -15.85
C GLN A 565 47.89 -33.28 -16.25
N LEU A 566 47.51 -33.08 -17.51
CA LEU A 566 46.47 -33.86 -18.17
C LEU A 566 46.87 -35.33 -18.18
N ARG A 567 46.05 -36.20 -17.57
CA ARG A 567 46.03 -37.64 -17.87
C ARG A 567 44.59 -38.14 -17.95
N ILE A 568 44.31 -38.81 -19.06
CA ILE A 568 43.08 -39.56 -19.37
C ILE A 568 43.28 -41.03 -18.98
N ALA A 569 42.16 -41.71 -18.67
CA ALA A 569 41.94 -43.15 -18.43
C ALA A 569 42.20 -43.62 -16.98
N GLU A 570 41.36 -44.46 -16.33
CA GLU A 570 40.53 -45.56 -16.84
C GLU A 570 39.42 -45.96 -15.84
N SER A 571 38.56 -46.89 -16.26
CA SER A 571 37.21 -47.29 -15.82
C SER A 571 37.08 -48.26 -14.62
N HIS A 572 35.80 -48.59 -14.29
CA HIS A 572 35.22 -49.76 -13.57
C HIS A 572 34.67 -49.49 -12.14
N GLU A 573 33.48 -49.95 -11.67
CA GLU A 573 32.33 -50.69 -12.23
C GLU A 573 31.21 -50.84 -11.15
N SER A 574 29.99 -51.22 -11.57
CA SER A 574 28.77 -51.70 -10.84
C SER A 574 27.68 -50.66 -10.47
N ALA A 575 26.37 -50.85 -10.74
CA ALA A 575 25.58 -51.87 -11.45
C ALA A 575 24.20 -51.28 -11.87
N PRO A 576 23.43 -51.92 -12.78
CA PRO A 576 22.36 -51.31 -13.58
C PRO A 576 20.95 -51.86 -13.27
N ASP A 577 19.95 -51.00 -13.04
CA ASP A 577 18.53 -51.39 -13.24
C ASP A 577 17.58 -50.22 -13.61
N ASP A 578 17.83 -48.98 -13.17
CA ASP A 578 16.84 -47.89 -13.35
C ASP A 578 16.87 -47.15 -14.70
N ARG A 579 17.61 -47.63 -15.71
CA ARG A 579 17.80 -46.91 -16.98
C ARG A 579 17.08 -47.52 -18.18
N ALA A 580 16.59 -48.75 -18.07
CA ALA A 580 15.90 -49.42 -19.18
C ALA A 580 14.42 -49.02 -19.26
N GLU A 581 13.77 -48.74 -18.14
CA GLU A 581 12.34 -48.35 -18.09
C GLU A 581 12.14 -46.88 -18.53
N ALA A 582 13.07 -45.99 -18.18
CA ALA A 582 13.03 -44.57 -18.55
C ALA A 582 13.30 -44.28 -20.03
N ILE A 583 13.89 -45.22 -20.79
CA ILE A 583 14.22 -45.03 -22.21
C ILE A 583 13.09 -45.49 -23.14
N ASP A 584 12.24 -46.42 -22.69
CA ASP A 584 11.12 -46.92 -23.49
C ASP A 584 9.90 -45.97 -23.44
N GLU A 585 9.69 -45.30 -22.30
CA GLU A 585 8.67 -44.26 -22.15
C GLU A 585 8.97 -43.02 -23.03
N ALA A 586 10.25 -42.67 -23.21
CA ALA A 586 10.67 -41.53 -24.02
C ALA A 586 10.59 -41.77 -25.55
N ARG A 587 10.48 -43.02 -26.02
CA ARG A 587 10.39 -43.34 -27.45
C ARG A 587 8.95 -43.35 -28.01
N SER A 588 7.93 -43.43 -27.15
CA SER A 588 6.53 -43.50 -27.59
C SER A 588 5.85 -42.12 -27.74
N ALA A 589 6.49 -41.04 -27.32
CA ALA A 589 5.89 -39.69 -27.29
C ALA A 589 6.26 -38.76 -28.47
N GLY A 590 6.98 -39.24 -29.49
CA GLY A 590 7.22 -38.50 -30.73
C GLY A 590 8.20 -39.27 -31.60
N THR A 591 7.97 -39.58 -32.88
CA THR A 591 7.42 -38.74 -33.95
C THR A 591 7.20 -39.63 -35.18
N LEU A 592 6.02 -39.60 -35.80
CA LEU A 592 5.73 -39.93 -37.20
C LEU A 592 4.42 -39.20 -37.54
N GLY A 593 4.23 -38.41 -38.58
CA GLY A 593 5.05 -37.97 -39.69
C GLY A 593 4.20 -36.96 -40.49
N ALA A 594 4.83 -35.91 -40.98
CA ALA A 594 4.21 -34.84 -41.75
C ALA A 594 3.75 -35.30 -43.14
N SER A 595 2.64 -34.76 -43.66
CA SER A 595 2.51 -34.10 -44.98
C SER A 595 1.04 -33.91 -45.42
N ASN A 596 0.56 -32.66 -45.38
CA ASN A 596 0.04 -31.94 -46.56
C ASN A 596 -0.40 -30.52 -46.16
N LEU A 597 0.24 -29.53 -46.81
CA LEU A 597 -0.24 -28.15 -46.99
C LEU A 597 -1.58 -28.18 -47.74
N VAL A 598 -2.49 -27.20 -47.63
CA VAL A 598 -2.46 -25.91 -48.37
C VAL A 598 -3.60 -24.98 -47.88
N GLU A 599 -3.24 -23.68 -47.76
CA GLU A 599 -4.02 -22.40 -47.78
C GLU A 599 -5.14 -22.16 -46.75
N GLY A 600 -5.20 -21.02 -46.05
CA GLY A 600 -4.48 -19.74 -46.04
C GLY A 600 -5.11 -18.87 -44.92
N GLY A 601 -4.52 -17.84 -44.33
CA GLY A 601 -3.34 -17.03 -44.61
C GLY A 601 -3.70 -15.56 -44.29
N SER A 602 -3.22 -15.03 -43.16
CA SER A 602 -2.80 -13.62 -42.99
C SER A 602 -2.36 -13.35 -41.54
N PHE A 603 -1.12 -13.69 -41.21
CA PHE A 603 -0.36 -13.03 -40.14
C PHE A 603 1.12 -13.26 -40.39
N ALA A 604 1.78 -12.33 -41.08
CA ALA A 604 3.22 -12.09 -41.00
C ALA A 604 3.59 -10.89 -41.88
N SER A 605 3.91 -9.76 -41.25
CA SER A 605 5.17 -9.07 -41.51
C SER A 605 5.35 -7.95 -40.49
N LEU A 606 6.27 -8.14 -39.54
CA LEU A 606 7.33 -7.17 -39.18
C LEU A 606 8.03 -7.67 -37.91
N THR A 607 8.89 -8.67 -38.12
CA THR A 607 10.04 -8.89 -37.24
C THR A 607 11.14 -7.89 -37.61
N GLY A 608 11.64 -7.17 -36.62
CA GLY A 608 12.86 -6.38 -36.70
C GLY A 608 13.53 -6.41 -35.33
N THR A 609 14.53 -7.26 -35.21
CA THR A 609 15.37 -7.62 -34.06
C THR A 609 16.17 -6.46 -33.48
N ALA A 610 16.42 -6.47 -32.15
CA ALA A 610 17.76 -6.36 -31.56
C ALA A 610 17.71 -6.41 -30.01
N ASP A 611 18.31 -7.46 -29.46
CA ASP A 611 19.17 -7.54 -28.28
C ASP A 611 18.87 -6.72 -27.02
N THR A 612 18.47 -7.43 -25.95
CA THR A 612 19.07 -7.23 -24.62
C THR A 612 19.17 -8.57 -23.89
N SER A 613 20.40 -9.04 -23.72
CA SER A 613 20.75 -10.20 -22.90
C SER A 613 20.51 -9.90 -21.42
N SER A 614 19.55 -10.59 -20.82
CA SER A 614 19.35 -10.62 -19.37
C SER A 614 20.37 -11.59 -18.75
N GLY A 615 21.51 -11.06 -18.31
CA GLY A 615 22.50 -11.80 -17.54
C GLY A 615 22.06 -11.90 -16.07
N PHE A 616 21.62 -13.08 -15.66
CA PHE A 616 21.82 -13.57 -14.31
C PHE A 616 22.38 -14.97 -14.47
N ASP A 617 23.64 -15.17 -14.06
CA ASP A 617 24.12 -16.51 -13.76
C ASP A 617 24.88 -16.48 -12.42
N ASP A 618 24.54 -17.46 -11.61
CA ASP A 618 24.93 -17.66 -10.22
C ASP A 618 26.37 -18.22 -10.09
N THR A 619 27.07 -17.94 -8.98
CA THR A 619 27.57 -18.97 -8.01
C THR A 619 28.66 -18.49 -7.01
N ASN A 620 28.20 -18.06 -5.81
CA ASN A 620 28.59 -18.49 -4.44
C ASN A 620 30.00 -19.03 -3.99
N VAL A 621 30.56 -18.40 -2.92
CA VAL A 621 30.89 -18.95 -1.54
C VAL A 621 32.36 -19.22 -1.05
N TYR A 622 32.84 -18.33 -0.13
CA TYR A 622 33.56 -18.43 1.18
C TYR A 622 34.79 -19.35 1.52
N GLY A 623 35.85 -18.74 2.10
CA GLY A 623 36.15 -18.80 3.56
C GLY A 623 37.39 -19.55 4.18
N GLY A 624 38.11 -18.87 5.10
CA GLY A 624 38.85 -19.42 6.28
C GLY A 624 40.33 -18.99 6.40
N LEU A 625 40.89 -18.30 7.43
CA LEU A 625 40.92 -18.38 8.92
C LEU A 625 42.07 -19.24 9.51
N LEU A 626 42.72 -18.73 10.58
CA LEU A 626 43.73 -19.29 11.56
C LEU A 626 45.13 -18.60 11.53
N GLY A 627 45.81 -18.22 12.63
CA GLY A 627 45.55 -18.33 14.07
C GLY A 627 46.64 -17.68 14.96
N ASN A 628 46.27 -17.42 16.22
CA ASN A 628 47.02 -17.29 17.50
C ASN A 628 48.48 -16.78 17.60
N GLU A 629 48.70 -15.79 18.49
CA GLU A 629 49.55 -15.89 19.72
C GLU A 629 49.56 -14.57 20.54
N GLY A 630 49.50 -14.68 21.88
CA GLY A 630 50.23 -13.76 22.78
C GLY A 630 49.50 -12.61 23.49
N ALA A 631 49.30 -12.78 24.80
CA ALA A 631 48.82 -11.85 25.84
C ALA A 631 49.25 -10.36 25.79
N THR A 632 48.35 -9.44 26.18
CA THR A 632 48.36 -8.68 27.47
C THR A 632 47.24 -7.63 27.51
N ALA A 633 46.82 -7.30 28.74
CA ALA A 633 45.64 -6.53 29.09
C ALA A 633 45.72 -5.02 28.78
N SER A 634 44.59 -4.41 28.42
CA SER A 634 44.01 -3.23 29.10
C SER A 634 42.73 -2.79 28.38
N GLY A 635 41.62 -2.74 29.13
CA GLY A 635 40.40 -2.07 28.69
C GLY A 635 40.45 -0.59 29.00
N PHE A 636 39.68 0.19 28.22
CA PHE A 636 39.15 1.50 28.63
C PHE A 636 37.77 1.72 27.96
N GLY A 637 36.71 1.70 28.77
CA GLY A 637 35.62 2.69 28.64
C GLY A 637 36.04 3.98 29.36
N ALA A 638 35.36 5.12 29.35
CA ALA A 638 34.02 5.50 28.89
C ALA A 638 33.98 7.05 28.78
N GLY A 639 32.91 7.61 28.20
CA GLY A 639 32.31 8.85 28.73
C GLY A 639 32.29 10.08 27.80
N GLY A 640 31.07 10.41 27.36
CA GLY A 640 30.43 11.69 27.73
C GLY A 640 30.60 12.92 26.83
N GLY A 641 29.50 13.31 26.18
CA GLY A 641 29.03 14.72 26.21
C GLY A 641 29.24 15.57 24.96
N GLY A 642 28.26 15.56 24.04
CA GLY A 642 28.13 16.55 22.97
C GLY A 642 26.95 16.25 22.04
N THR A 643 25.78 16.84 22.32
CA THR A 643 24.57 16.75 21.50
C THR A 643 24.53 17.88 20.49
N GLY A 644 25.06 17.64 19.29
CA GLY A 644 24.99 18.57 18.16
C GLY A 644 25.28 17.82 16.87
N TRP A 645 24.28 17.76 15.98
CA TRP A 645 24.44 17.17 14.66
C TRP A 645 25.39 18.04 13.82
N GLY A 646 26.61 17.55 13.62
CA GLY A 646 27.64 18.25 12.83
C GLY A 646 29.07 17.72 12.94
N THR A 647 29.38 16.72 13.77
CA THR A 647 30.75 16.18 13.87
C THR A 647 30.77 14.67 13.70
N ILE A 648 31.21 14.20 12.53
CA ILE A 648 31.74 12.85 12.37
C ILE A 648 33.23 12.91 12.73
N GLY A 649 33.58 12.43 13.92
CA GLY A 649 34.95 12.13 14.28
C GLY A 649 35.37 10.81 13.64
N THR A 650 35.90 10.84 12.41
CA THR A 650 36.70 9.71 11.90
C THR A 650 38.12 9.87 12.42
N GLY A 651 38.51 8.99 13.35
CA GLY A 651 39.86 8.95 13.92
C GLY A 651 40.94 8.56 12.92
N ARG A 652 41.23 9.46 11.96
CA ARG A 652 42.49 9.56 11.19
C ARG A 652 42.58 10.83 10.32
N TYR A 653 41.46 11.48 10.03
CA TYR A 653 41.42 12.72 9.24
C TYR A 653 40.68 13.79 10.04
N GLY A 654 41.42 14.76 10.59
CA GLY A 654 40.86 15.86 11.34
C GLY A 654 40.07 16.79 10.42
N THR A 655 38.74 16.76 10.50
CA THR A 655 37.86 17.72 9.84
C THR A 655 37.67 18.96 10.72
N ILE A 656 37.61 20.13 10.09
CA ILE A 656 37.32 21.40 10.77
C ILE A 656 35.82 21.43 11.12
N GLY A 657 35.49 21.25 12.39
CA GLY A 657 34.14 21.44 12.91
C GLY A 657 33.82 22.92 13.17
N ARG A 658 32.62 23.39 12.81
CA ARG A 658 32.07 24.65 13.32
C ARG A 658 31.47 24.41 14.71
N GLY A 659 32.29 24.55 15.75
CA GLY A 659 31.82 24.54 17.14
C GLY A 659 31.53 25.96 17.63
N ALA A 660 30.27 26.30 17.85
CA ALA A 660 29.90 27.39 18.75
C ALA A 660 29.93 26.85 20.19
N GLY A 661 31.05 27.03 20.89
CA GLY A 661 31.23 26.55 22.27
C GLY A 661 31.84 27.64 23.15
N THR A 662 31.06 28.11 24.11
CA THR A 662 31.48 29.00 25.20
C THR A 662 32.29 28.21 26.24
N GLY A 663 33.60 28.44 26.38
CA GLY A 663 34.43 27.78 27.39
C GLY A 663 35.86 28.32 27.45
N SER A 664 36.37 28.52 28.68
CA SER A 664 37.55 29.30 29.06
C SER A 664 38.89 28.54 29.10
N GLY A 665 39.98 29.22 28.69
CA GLY A 665 41.40 28.90 28.97
C GLY A 665 42.19 28.37 27.76
N TYR A 666 43.42 28.78 27.41
CA TYR A 666 44.41 29.76 27.89
C TYR A 666 45.03 30.43 26.65
N GLY A 667 45.27 31.75 26.71
CA GLY A 667 45.61 32.60 25.55
C GLY A 667 47.08 32.67 25.13
N VAL A 668 47.34 33.37 24.00
CA VAL A 668 48.31 34.49 23.97
C VAL A 668 47.80 35.66 23.10
N ALA A 669 47.64 36.80 23.78
CA ALA A 669 47.78 38.23 23.43
C ALA A 669 47.10 38.87 22.20
N GLY A 670 46.39 39.97 22.49
CA GLY A 670 45.77 40.87 21.53
C GLY A 670 46.72 41.85 20.84
N GLY A 671 46.37 42.18 19.62
CA GLY A 671 46.82 43.36 18.89
C GLY A 671 45.63 44.03 18.22
N ARG A 672 45.44 45.33 18.46
CA ARG A 672 44.57 46.18 17.65
C ARG A 672 45.11 46.18 16.22
N GLY A 673 44.37 45.59 15.29
CA GLY A 673 44.67 45.63 13.86
C GLY A 673 43.49 45.11 13.07
N GLY A 674 42.87 45.97 12.27
CA GLY A 674 41.72 45.60 11.44
C GLY A 674 42.10 44.54 10.41
N MET A 675 41.37 43.42 10.41
CA MET A 675 41.28 42.53 9.25
C MET A 675 39.84 42.11 9.04
N ARG A 676 39.32 42.46 7.86
CA ARG A 676 38.05 41.98 7.32
C ARG A 676 38.08 40.46 7.27
N ALA A 677 37.15 39.80 7.95
CA ALA A 677 36.93 38.36 7.79
C ALA A 677 36.39 38.11 6.37
N ARG A 678 37.24 37.60 5.48
CA ARG A 678 36.80 36.95 4.24
C ARG A 678 36.27 35.58 4.64
N THR A 679 34.97 35.36 4.51
CA THR A 679 34.41 34.00 4.39
C THR A 679 35.01 33.38 3.13
N ALA A 680 35.84 32.35 3.27
CA ALA A 680 36.29 31.56 2.12
C ALA A 680 35.09 30.78 1.58
N ALA A 681 34.75 30.99 0.31
CA ALA A 681 33.77 30.19 -0.41
C ALA A 681 34.36 28.84 -0.80
N ALA A 682 33.50 27.81 -0.88
CA ALA A 682 33.93 26.44 -1.18
C ALA A 682 34.33 26.29 -2.65
N PRO A 683 35.44 25.59 -2.97
CA PRO A 683 35.85 25.38 -4.35
C PRO A 683 34.89 24.48 -5.12
N ILE A 684 34.77 24.73 -6.42
CA ILE A 684 33.88 23.97 -7.31
C ILE A 684 34.68 22.85 -7.98
N VAL A 685 34.21 21.61 -7.80
CA VAL A 685 34.67 20.44 -8.55
C VAL A 685 33.62 20.09 -9.59
N SER A 686 33.96 20.23 -10.86
CA SER A 686 33.12 19.79 -11.98
C SER A 686 33.69 18.52 -12.59
N THR A 687 32.83 17.64 -13.10
CA THR A 687 33.25 16.37 -13.70
C THR A 687 32.97 16.37 -15.19
N GLY A 688 33.96 16.05 -16.02
CA GLY A 688 33.78 16.00 -17.48
C GLY A 688 33.27 14.65 -18.00
N GLN A 689 33.33 14.45 -19.32
CA GLN A 689 32.86 13.21 -19.96
C GLN A 689 33.73 12.01 -19.59
N LEU A 690 33.07 10.97 -19.07
CA LEU A 690 33.65 9.68 -18.70
C LEU A 690 33.81 8.78 -19.94
N THR A 691 35.00 8.21 -20.14
CA THR A 691 35.23 7.15 -21.13
C THR A 691 35.50 5.83 -20.42
N THR A 692 34.75 4.79 -20.78
CA THR A 692 34.89 3.43 -20.24
C THR A 692 35.14 2.43 -21.36
N HIS A 693 36.04 1.50 -21.11
CA HIS A 693 36.25 0.28 -21.89
C HIS A 693 36.00 -0.93 -20.97
N GLY A 694 34.81 -1.53 -21.07
CA GLY A 694 34.35 -2.66 -20.23
C GLY A 694 32.82 -2.66 -20.02
N GLU A 695 32.30 -3.68 -19.35
CA GLU A 695 30.85 -3.96 -19.24
C GLU A 695 30.13 -3.25 -18.07
N LEU A 696 30.83 -2.50 -17.22
CA LEU A 696 30.21 -1.74 -16.14
C LEU A 696 29.61 -0.42 -16.66
N ASP A 697 28.34 -0.19 -16.37
CA ASP A 697 27.61 1.01 -16.83
C ASP A 697 28.28 2.31 -16.35
N ARG A 698 28.46 3.25 -17.28
CA ARG A 698 28.99 4.60 -17.03
C ARG A 698 28.19 5.36 -15.97
N ALA A 699 26.89 5.12 -15.86
CA ALA A 699 26.01 5.73 -14.86
C ALA A 699 26.32 5.23 -13.44
N ILE A 700 26.64 3.94 -13.29
CA ILE A 700 27.05 3.34 -12.02
C ILE A 700 28.38 3.95 -11.56
N ILE A 701 29.38 3.99 -12.45
CA ILE A 701 30.69 4.57 -12.15
C ILE A 701 30.55 6.04 -11.74
N ARG A 702 29.75 6.81 -12.48
CA ARG A 702 29.46 8.22 -12.17
C ARG A 702 28.78 8.39 -10.81
N ARG A 703 27.82 7.53 -10.44
CA ARG A 703 27.13 7.57 -9.15
C ARG A 703 28.09 7.36 -7.97
N TYR A 704 28.99 6.39 -8.06
CA TYR A 704 29.93 6.07 -6.99
C TYR A 704 31.05 7.10 -6.86
N ILE A 705 31.48 7.70 -7.98
CA ILE A 705 32.38 8.86 -7.97
C ILE A 705 31.68 10.07 -7.34
N ARG A 706 30.42 10.37 -7.72
CA ARG A 706 29.63 11.47 -7.13
C ARG A 706 29.46 11.31 -5.62
N ARG A 707 29.22 10.11 -5.12
CA ARG A 707 29.11 9.82 -3.66
C ARG A 707 30.39 10.15 -2.88
N ASN A 708 31.55 10.14 -3.53
CA ASN A 708 32.85 10.43 -2.93
C ASN A 708 33.39 11.83 -3.29
N ILE A 709 32.59 12.69 -3.94
CA ILE A 709 33.05 13.98 -4.46
C ILE A 709 33.58 14.91 -3.36
N ALA A 710 33.02 14.86 -2.15
CA ALA A 710 33.49 15.65 -1.01
C ALA A 710 34.93 15.29 -0.58
N LYS A 711 35.34 14.02 -0.74
CA LYS A 711 36.72 13.58 -0.46
C LYS A 711 37.69 14.05 -1.55
N VAL A 712 37.24 14.06 -2.81
CA VAL A 712 37.99 14.60 -3.96
C VAL A 712 38.16 16.11 -3.82
N GLN A 713 37.13 16.82 -3.37
CA GLN A 713 37.17 18.27 -3.10
C GLN A 713 38.18 18.60 -1.99
N TYR A 714 38.23 17.81 -0.93
CA TYR A 714 39.20 17.97 0.16
C TYR A 714 40.67 17.92 -0.32
N CYS A 715 40.99 17.05 -1.28
CA CYS A 715 42.33 16.97 -1.87
C CYS A 715 42.77 18.30 -2.50
N TYR A 716 41.85 19.02 -3.13
CA TYR A 716 42.10 20.30 -3.76
C TYR A 716 42.09 21.46 -2.75
N GLU A 717 41.16 21.45 -1.78
CA GLU A 717 41.07 22.46 -0.71
C GLU A 717 42.37 22.60 0.09
N LYS A 718 43.04 21.48 0.37
CA LYS A 718 44.32 21.46 1.08
C LYS A 718 45.41 22.25 0.35
N GLU A 719 45.45 22.13 -0.98
CA GLU A 719 46.44 22.81 -1.81
C GLU A 719 46.04 24.25 -2.14
N LEU A 720 44.74 24.55 -2.15
CA LEU A 720 44.21 25.90 -2.35
C LEU A 720 44.60 26.86 -1.21
N LEU A 721 44.83 26.33 0.01
CA LEU A 721 45.37 27.10 1.14
C LEU A 721 46.80 27.60 0.90
N ALA A 722 47.60 26.86 0.14
CA ALA A 722 48.97 27.23 -0.20
C ALA A 722 49.05 28.02 -1.53
N ARG A 723 48.17 27.72 -2.49
CA ARG A 723 48.12 28.33 -3.83
C ARG A 723 46.69 28.76 -4.18
N PRO A 724 46.28 30.00 -3.85
CA PRO A 724 44.90 30.46 -4.02
C PRO A 724 44.40 30.57 -5.48
N THR A 725 45.30 30.48 -6.47
CA THR A 725 44.98 30.57 -7.91
C THR A 725 45.09 29.22 -8.63
N LEU A 726 45.26 28.12 -7.88
CA LEU A 726 45.36 26.77 -8.44
C LEU A 726 44.06 26.45 -9.19
N ALA A 727 44.10 26.04 -10.46
CA ALA A 727 42.92 25.74 -11.30
C ALA A 727 43.32 24.86 -12.49
N GLY A 728 42.41 24.03 -13.01
CA GLY A 728 42.68 23.10 -14.11
C GLY A 728 42.04 21.73 -13.97
N THR A 729 42.39 20.80 -14.86
CA THR A 729 41.79 19.45 -14.92
C THR A 729 42.78 18.38 -14.48
N ILE A 730 42.28 17.40 -13.73
CA ILE A 730 42.95 16.15 -13.35
C ILE A 730 42.19 15.02 -14.04
N SER A 731 42.85 14.32 -14.94
CA SER A 731 42.32 13.11 -15.58
C SER A 731 42.79 11.90 -14.80
N ILE A 732 41.86 11.19 -14.17
CA ILE A 732 42.17 9.92 -13.51
C ILE A 732 41.86 8.76 -14.44
N THR A 733 42.81 7.82 -14.55
CA THR A 733 42.60 6.54 -15.20
C THR A 733 42.76 5.43 -14.18
N PHE A 734 41.76 4.54 -14.08
CA PHE A 734 41.76 3.46 -13.12
C PHE A 734 41.10 2.21 -13.68
N GLN A 735 41.46 1.05 -13.13
CA GLN A 735 40.92 -0.24 -13.52
C GLN A 735 40.08 -0.83 -12.40
N ILE A 736 38.85 -1.23 -12.71
CA ILE A 736 37.93 -1.90 -11.81
C ILE A 736 37.98 -3.39 -12.16
N ASP A 737 38.28 -4.25 -11.19
CA ASP A 737 38.23 -5.69 -11.37
C ASP A 737 36.79 -6.24 -11.29
N ASP A 738 36.64 -7.54 -11.56
CA ASP A 738 35.36 -8.25 -11.57
C ASP A 738 34.67 -8.23 -10.18
N ASN A 739 35.44 -7.96 -9.12
CA ASN A 739 34.93 -7.80 -7.76
C ASN A 739 34.53 -6.35 -7.42
N GLY A 740 34.66 -5.42 -8.38
CA GLY A 740 34.35 -4.02 -8.18
C GLY A 740 35.45 -3.21 -7.49
N HIS A 741 36.62 -3.79 -7.24
CA HIS A 741 37.74 -3.11 -6.60
C HIS A 741 38.60 -2.38 -7.63
N VAL A 742 39.12 -1.21 -7.25
CA VAL A 742 40.05 -0.47 -8.09
C VAL A 742 41.47 -1.04 -7.92
N THR A 743 41.93 -1.81 -8.90
CA THR A 743 43.23 -2.52 -8.87
C THR A 743 44.42 -1.61 -9.14
N GLY A 744 44.18 -0.47 -9.80
CA GLY A 744 45.16 0.58 -10.00
C GLY A 744 44.46 1.88 -10.37
N ALA A 745 44.95 3.01 -9.86
CA ALA A 745 44.50 4.34 -10.24
C ALA A 745 45.70 5.27 -10.39
N ALA A 746 45.78 5.94 -11.53
CA ALA A 746 46.77 6.95 -11.84
C ALA A 746 46.06 8.22 -12.27
N ALA A 747 46.40 9.34 -11.65
CA ALA A 747 45.86 10.64 -12.01
C ALA A 747 46.97 11.53 -12.55
N THR A 748 46.69 12.22 -13.65
CA THR A 748 47.61 13.19 -14.27
C THR A 748 46.88 14.50 -14.51
N GLY A 749 47.59 15.63 -14.44
CA GLY A 749 46.99 16.94 -14.65
C GLY A 749 47.60 18.03 -13.78
N MET A 750 46.78 19.02 -13.43
CA MET A 750 47.14 20.31 -12.83
C MET A 750 48.28 20.30 -11.79
N ASP A 751 48.20 19.45 -10.77
CA ASP A 751 49.18 19.38 -9.69
C ASP A 751 49.36 17.94 -9.22
N GLU A 752 50.62 17.53 -9.02
CA GLU A 752 50.99 16.15 -8.69
C GLU A 752 50.53 15.73 -7.28
N THR A 753 50.46 16.68 -6.34
CA THR A 753 50.00 16.43 -4.96
C THR A 753 48.48 16.24 -4.92
N VAL A 754 47.73 17.10 -5.63
CA VAL A 754 46.27 16.94 -5.77
C VAL A 754 45.95 15.67 -6.55
N ALA A 755 46.65 15.40 -7.65
CA ALA A 755 46.43 14.21 -8.47
C ALA A 755 46.67 12.91 -7.68
N SER A 756 47.77 12.83 -6.92
CA SER A 756 48.06 11.67 -6.07
C SER A 756 46.98 11.46 -4.99
N CYS A 757 46.53 12.53 -4.34
CA CYS A 757 45.44 12.46 -3.36
C CYS A 757 44.12 11.99 -3.98
N VAL A 758 43.74 12.51 -5.15
CA VAL A 758 42.54 12.10 -5.88
C VAL A 758 42.63 10.64 -6.31
N ALA A 759 43.80 10.19 -6.75
CA ALA A 759 44.04 8.78 -7.08
C ALA A 759 43.84 7.87 -5.87
N ASP A 760 44.31 8.27 -4.69
CA ASP A 760 44.14 7.49 -3.47
C ASP A 760 42.69 7.46 -2.97
N VAL A 761 41.92 8.54 -3.16
CA VAL A 761 40.48 8.54 -2.89
C VAL A 761 39.77 7.54 -3.81
N VAL A 762 40.10 7.52 -5.10
CA VAL A 762 39.44 6.64 -6.07
C VAL A 762 39.84 5.17 -5.90
N LYS A 763 41.07 4.87 -5.49
CA LYS A 763 41.49 3.50 -5.11
C LYS A 763 40.65 2.89 -3.99
N GLN A 764 40.07 3.72 -3.12
CA GLN A 764 39.25 3.29 -1.98
C GLN A 764 37.76 3.16 -2.32
N ILE A 765 37.36 3.45 -3.55
CA ILE A 765 35.96 3.31 -3.99
C ILE A 765 35.75 1.86 -4.43
N GLU A 766 34.76 1.21 -3.83
CA GLU A 766 34.29 -0.11 -4.24
C GLU A 766 33.04 0.07 -5.11
N PHE A 767 33.13 -0.38 -6.37
CA PHE A 767 32.07 -0.34 -7.37
C PHE A 767 31.29 -1.67 -7.34
N PRO A 768 30.04 -1.74 -7.85
CA PRO A 768 29.36 -3.03 -7.96
C PRO A 768 30.00 -3.88 -9.07
N HIS A 769 29.83 -5.19 -8.98
CA HIS A 769 30.38 -6.17 -9.93
C HIS A 769 29.98 -5.85 -11.38
N GLY A 770 30.99 -5.72 -12.26
CA GLY A 770 30.83 -5.65 -13.71
C GLY A 770 31.51 -6.86 -14.34
N GLY A 771 30.94 -7.42 -15.41
CA GLY A 771 31.33 -8.69 -16.04
C GLY A 771 32.72 -8.73 -16.71
N GLY A 772 33.73 -8.07 -16.16
CA GLY A 772 35.10 -8.06 -16.66
C GLY A 772 35.88 -6.82 -16.18
N LEU A 773 37.21 -6.84 -16.39
CA LEU A 773 38.10 -5.72 -16.08
C LEU A 773 37.68 -4.45 -16.84
N VAL A 774 37.24 -3.42 -16.11
CA VAL A 774 36.79 -2.15 -16.71
C VAL A 774 37.86 -1.09 -16.55
N SER A 775 38.37 -0.58 -17.67
CA SER A 775 39.27 0.58 -17.68
C SER A 775 38.46 1.86 -17.81
N VAL A 776 38.64 2.77 -16.85
CA VAL A 776 37.86 3.99 -16.68
C VAL A 776 38.80 5.19 -16.77
N SER A 777 38.48 6.18 -17.60
CA SER A 777 39.13 7.50 -17.58
C SER A 777 38.10 8.59 -17.27
N TYR A 778 38.34 9.35 -16.20
CA TYR A 778 37.40 10.29 -15.62
C TYR A 778 38.09 11.65 -15.35
N PRO A 779 37.69 12.74 -16.02
CA PRO A 779 38.28 14.06 -15.77
C PRO A 779 37.55 14.82 -14.64
N PHE A 780 38.32 15.34 -13.69
CA PHE A 780 37.89 16.29 -12.66
C PHE A 780 38.46 17.68 -12.97
N THR A 781 37.61 18.68 -13.11
CA THR A 781 38.03 20.07 -13.33
C THR A 781 37.77 20.89 -12.07
N PHE A 782 38.83 21.49 -11.55
CA PHE A 782 38.81 22.30 -10.33
C PHE A 782 39.03 23.77 -10.67
N HIS A 783 38.22 24.64 -10.07
CA HIS A 783 38.40 26.09 -10.20
C HIS A 783 38.18 26.81 -8.86
N PRO A 784 38.99 27.85 -8.58
CA PRO A 784 38.68 28.81 -7.54
C PRO A 784 37.52 29.70 -8.02
N GLU A 785 36.64 30.09 -7.11
CA GLU A 785 35.48 30.91 -7.45
C GLU A 785 35.94 32.28 -8.03
N GLY A 786 35.40 32.66 -9.20
CA GLY A 786 35.63 33.99 -9.82
C GLY A 786 36.42 34.05 -11.13
N THR A 787 36.74 32.94 -11.81
CA THR A 787 37.42 32.96 -13.13
C THR A 787 36.59 32.20 -14.18
N PRO A 788 36.25 32.79 -15.35
CA PRO A 788 35.48 32.10 -16.39
C PRO A 788 36.31 30.99 -17.07
N ALA A 789 35.67 29.87 -17.41
CA ALA A 789 36.31 28.73 -18.08
C ALA A 789 36.78 29.10 -19.52
N PRO A 790 37.92 28.57 -20.00
CA PRO A 790 38.39 28.83 -21.36
C PRO A 790 37.59 28.01 -22.39
N THR A 791 37.13 28.67 -23.46
CA THR A 791 36.46 28.07 -24.62
C THR A 791 37.44 27.32 -25.53
N PRO A 792 37.11 26.14 -26.09
CA PRO A 792 37.95 25.47 -27.09
C PRO A 792 37.83 26.13 -28.48
N ASP A 793 38.99 26.33 -29.12
CA ASP A 793 39.15 26.78 -30.50
C ASP A 793 38.62 25.74 -31.50
N VAL A 794 37.75 26.15 -32.43
CA VAL A 794 37.27 25.31 -33.54
C VAL A 794 37.77 25.89 -34.86
N ALA A 795 38.66 25.15 -35.54
CA ALA A 795 39.07 25.42 -36.90
C ALA A 795 38.09 24.81 -37.91
N ALA A 796 37.81 25.57 -38.97
CA ALA A 796 36.75 25.39 -39.94
C ALA A 796 37.03 24.36 -41.07
N ALA A 797 35.96 23.76 -41.60
CA ALA A 797 35.82 23.32 -42.99
C ALA A 797 34.32 23.38 -43.43
N PRO A 798 34.00 23.63 -44.72
CA PRO A 798 32.74 24.26 -45.13
C PRO A 798 31.59 23.30 -45.52
N ALA A 799 30.39 23.87 -45.51
CA ALA A 799 29.06 23.25 -45.70
C ALA A 799 28.77 22.69 -47.11
N PRO A 800 27.61 22.02 -47.26
CA PRO A 800 26.61 22.55 -48.18
C PRO A 800 25.27 22.84 -47.49
N VAL A 801 24.58 23.80 -48.11
CA VAL A 801 23.47 24.60 -47.63
C VAL A 801 22.17 23.81 -47.53
N ALA A 802 21.49 23.92 -46.39
CA ALA A 802 20.03 23.82 -46.28
C ALA A 802 19.55 25.04 -45.47
N GLU A 803 18.48 25.69 -45.94
CA GLU A 803 17.93 26.93 -45.37
C GLU A 803 17.61 26.81 -43.86
N PRO A 804 17.85 27.86 -43.05
CA PRO A 804 17.46 27.83 -41.65
C PRO A 804 15.93 27.96 -41.51
N PRO A 805 15.27 27.13 -40.68
CA PRO A 805 13.92 27.45 -40.22
C PRO A 805 13.97 28.73 -39.37
N ARG A 806 12.94 29.55 -39.49
CA ARG A 806 12.80 30.83 -38.76
C ARG A 806 12.97 30.62 -37.25
N ALA A 807 13.86 31.41 -36.66
CA ALA A 807 13.98 31.62 -35.22
C ALA A 807 12.65 32.17 -34.68
N ASP A 808 12.12 31.58 -33.61
CA ASP A 808 11.26 32.19 -32.57
C ASP A 808 10.92 31.21 -31.40
N ASP A 809 11.81 30.25 -31.06
CA ASP A 809 11.77 29.57 -29.75
C ASP A 809 13.22 29.30 -29.28
N PRO A 810 13.72 30.00 -28.25
CA PRO A 810 15.05 29.77 -27.66
C PRO A 810 15.24 28.35 -27.11
N TRP A 811 14.19 27.52 -27.08
CA TRP A 811 14.14 26.26 -26.33
C TRP A 811 13.92 25.01 -27.20
N SER A 812 14.18 25.09 -28.52
CA SER A 812 13.85 24.04 -29.50
C SER A 812 14.85 22.88 -29.62
N GLU A 813 16.13 23.04 -29.27
CA GLU A 813 17.15 22.00 -29.51
C GLU A 813 17.01 20.75 -28.60
N GLU A 814 16.40 20.86 -27.40
CA GLU A 814 16.13 19.70 -26.52
C GLU A 814 14.82 18.95 -26.86
N ALA A 815 14.04 19.42 -27.84
CA ALA A 815 12.74 18.84 -28.17
C ALA A 815 12.84 17.56 -29.03
N GLU A 816 13.91 17.38 -29.80
CA GLU A 816 14.03 16.30 -30.79
C GLU A 816 14.30 14.90 -30.19
N HIS A 817 14.68 14.78 -28.91
CA HIS A 817 15.05 13.50 -28.28
C HIS A 817 14.18 13.09 -27.08
N ARG A 818 13.01 13.71 -26.87
CA ARG A 818 12.19 13.46 -25.67
C ARG A 818 11.39 12.16 -25.77
N ILE A 819 11.71 11.20 -24.90
CA ILE A 819 10.86 10.03 -24.65
C ILE A 819 9.50 10.52 -24.17
N ALA A 820 8.42 10.05 -24.81
CA ALA A 820 7.07 10.45 -24.43
C ALA A 820 6.78 10.05 -22.97
N PRO A 821 6.32 10.98 -22.11
CA PRO A 821 6.14 10.72 -20.68
C PRO A 821 4.97 9.79 -20.37
N LEU A 822 4.00 9.67 -21.28
CA LEU A 822 2.85 8.77 -21.15
C LEU A 822 2.91 7.72 -22.24
N ARG A 823 2.50 6.49 -21.92
CA ARG A 823 2.37 5.36 -22.85
C ARG A 823 0.97 4.76 -22.78
N GLY A 824 0.62 3.93 -23.77
CA GLY A 824 -0.63 3.15 -23.78
C GLY A 824 -1.93 4.00 -23.83
N LYS A 825 -3.01 3.43 -23.28
CA LYS A 825 -4.37 4.00 -23.32
C LYS A 825 -4.45 5.40 -22.69
N LEU A 826 -3.73 5.65 -21.59
CA LEU A 826 -3.71 6.97 -20.94
C LEU A 826 -3.14 8.05 -21.87
N ALA A 827 -2.08 7.74 -22.62
CA ALA A 827 -1.51 8.68 -23.60
C ALA A 827 -2.48 9.04 -24.72
N GLU A 828 -3.34 8.11 -25.14
CA GLU A 828 -4.38 8.35 -26.14
C GLU A 828 -5.47 9.29 -25.62
N VAL A 829 -5.98 9.03 -24.41
CA VAL A 829 -6.99 9.88 -23.76
C VAL A 829 -6.44 11.29 -23.54
N MET A 830 -5.24 11.42 -22.95
CA MET A 830 -4.66 12.73 -22.65
C MET A 830 -4.31 13.53 -23.92
N ARG A 831 -3.95 12.88 -25.04
CA ARG A 831 -3.83 13.55 -26.34
C ARG A 831 -5.17 14.10 -26.84
N ALA A 832 -6.25 13.34 -26.68
CA ALA A 832 -7.59 13.81 -27.05
C ALA A 832 -8.03 14.99 -26.17
N VAL A 833 -7.78 14.93 -24.85
CA VAL A 833 -8.03 16.04 -23.91
C VAL A 833 -7.26 17.30 -24.32
N ARG A 834 -5.93 17.21 -24.48
CA ARG A 834 -5.09 18.36 -24.90
C ARG A 834 -5.48 18.91 -26.27
N GLY A 835 -5.93 18.06 -27.18
CA GLY A 835 -6.42 18.45 -28.49
C GLY A 835 -7.85 19.00 -28.51
N GLY A 836 -8.51 19.17 -27.36
CA GLY A 836 -9.88 19.66 -27.25
C GLY A 836 -10.97 18.68 -27.74
N LYS A 837 -10.61 17.43 -28.06
CA LYS A 837 -11.52 16.39 -28.55
C LYS A 837 -12.19 15.67 -27.37
N THR A 838 -12.95 16.42 -26.59
CA THR A 838 -13.45 16.00 -25.27
C THR A 838 -14.43 14.83 -25.33
N ASP A 839 -15.29 14.72 -26.35
CA ASP A 839 -16.18 13.55 -26.52
C ASP A 839 -15.39 12.28 -26.77
N LYS A 840 -14.44 12.34 -27.71
CA LYS A 840 -13.55 11.21 -28.00
C LYS A 840 -12.75 10.79 -26.77
N ALA A 841 -12.26 11.75 -25.99
CA ALA A 841 -11.53 11.48 -24.76
C ALA A 841 -12.42 10.73 -23.75
N LEU A 842 -13.65 11.21 -23.55
CA LEU A 842 -14.61 10.60 -22.63
C LEU A 842 -15.00 9.19 -23.07
N ASP A 843 -15.25 8.96 -24.36
CA ASP A 843 -15.59 7.65 -24.90
C ASP A 843 -14.45 6.63 -24.74
N LEU A 844 -13.21 7.04 -24.99
CA LEU A 844 -12.03 6.19 -24.80
C LEU A 844 -11.83 5.85 -23.32
N ALA A 845 -11.93 6.85 -22.45
CA ALA A 845 -11.75 6.67 -21.03
C ALA A 845 -12.85 5.83 -20.39
N ARG A 846 -14.13 6.07 -20.75
CA ARG A 846 -15.27 5.29 -20.27
C ARG A 846 -15.14 3.82 -20.65
N ARG A 847 -14.85 3.51 -21.92
CA ARG A 847 -14.65 2.12 -22.35
C ARG A 847 -13.51 1.42 -21.61
N TRP A 848 -12.42 2.14 -21.32
CA TRP A 848 -11.33 1.56 -20.54
C TRP A 848 -11.75 1.34 -19.09
N HIS A 849 -12.43 2.29 -18.46
CA HIS A 849 -12.98 2.14 -17.12
C HIS A 849 -13.96 0.97 -17.03
N ASP A 850 -14.90 0.83 -17.96
CA ASP A 850 -15.87 -0.26 -17.98
C ASP A 850 -15.19 -1.65 -18.10
N GLN A 851 -14.06 -1.72 -18.82
CA GLN A 851 -13.27 -2.95 -18.96
C GLN A 851 -12.39 -3.25 -17.73
N ALA A 852 -11.96 -2.20 -17.02
CA ALA A 852 -11.02 -2.29 -15.91
C ALA A 852 -11.39 -1.29 -14.81
N PRO A 853 -12.52 -1.49 -14.10
CA PRO A 853 -13.05 -0.49 -13.17
C PRO A 853 -12.15 -0.25 -11.95
N GLY A 854 -11.26 -1.21 -11.63
CA GLY A 854 -10.26 -1.11 -10.58
C GLY A 854 -8.89 -0.56 -11.01
N ASP A 855 -8.69 -0.24 -12.30
CA ASP A 855 -7.43 0.32 -12.79
C ASP A 855 -7.34 1.82 -12.46
N VAL A 856 -6.35 2.19 -11.65
CA VAL A 856 -6.10 3.58 -11.23
C VAL A 856 -5.93 4.50 -12.43
N LEU A 857 -5.23 4.08 -13.49
CA LEU A 857 -5.00 4.90 -14.67
C LEU A 857 -6.28 5.08 -15.51
N ALA A 858 -7.16 4.08 -15.53
CA ALA A 858 -8.48 4.19 -16.16
C ALA A 858 -9.37 5.21 -15.42
N LEU A 859 -9.35 5.20 -14.08
CA LEU A 859 -10.05 6.17 -13.25
C LEU A 859 -9.54 7.60 -13.47
N ILE A 860 -8.22 7.79 -13.53
CA ILE A 860 -7.60 9.09 -13.86
C ILE A 860 -8.06 9.56 -15.24
N ALA A 861 -7.95 8.69 -16.25
CA ALA A 861 -8.33 9.01 -17.62
C ALA A 861 -9.80 9.45 -17.71
N TYR A 862 -10.68 8.77 -16.96
CA TYR A 862 -12.10 9.08 -16.92
C TYR A 862 -12.39 10.42 -16.23
N GLY A 863 -11.76 10.67 -15.07
CA GLY A 863 -11.85 11.95 -14.38
C GLY A 863 -11.33 13.13 -15.22
N GLU A 864 -10.17 13.00 -15.86
CA GLU A 864 -9.58 14.05 -16.70
C GLU A 864 -10.45 14.37 -17.93
N ALA A 865 -11.05 13.35 -18.55
CA ALA A 865 -11.97 13.55 -19.66
C ALA A 865 -13.26 14.28 -19.22
N LEU A 866 -13.79 13.95 -18.03
CA LEU A 866 -14.96 14.62 -17.44
C LEU A 866 -14.66 16.06 -17.03
N GLU A 867 -13.48 16.33 -16.47
CA GLU A 867 -13.03 17.70 -16.19
C GLU A 867 -12.89 18.54 -17.46
N ALA A 868 -12.33 17.95 -18.53
CA ALA A 868 -12.25 18.62 -19.83
C ALA A 868 -13.65 18.92 -20.41
N LYS A 869 -14.65 18.09 -20.08
CA LYS A 869 -16.08 18.34 -20.36
C LYS A 869 -16.76 19.30 -19.40
N ARG A 870 -16.08 19.74 -18.33
CA ARG A 870 -16.61 20.56 -17.24
C ARG A 870 -17.70 19.89 -16.40
N ASP A 871 -17.80 18.56 -16.46
CA ASP A 871 -18.67 17.78 -15.57
C ASP A 871 -17.95 17.49 -14.26
N ARG A 872 -17.94 18.50 -13.38
CA ARG A 872 -17.19 18.44 -12.12
C ARG A 872 -17.76 17.43 -11.13
N THR A 873 -19.07 17.18 -11.17
CA THR A 873 -19.71 16.22 -10.26
C THR A 873 -19.32 14.81 -10.62
N GLN A 874 -19.42 14.43 -11.90
CA GLN A 874 -18.99 13.10 -12.34
C GLN A 874 -17.48 12.94 -12.26
N ALA A 875 -16.69 13.99 -12.53
CA ALA A 875 -15.24 13.95 -12.31
C ALA A 875 -14.90 13.70 -10.83
N ALA A 876 -15.63 14.34 -9.90
CA ALA A 876 -15.46 14.09 -8.47
C ALA A 876 -15.76 12.63 -8.12
N ARG A 877 -16.84 12.05 -8.68
CA ARG A 877 -17.16 10.63 -8.48
C ARG A 877 -16.06 9.73 -9.08
N ALA A 878 -15.53 10.04 -10.26
CA ALA A 878 -14.45 9.28 -10.89
C ALA A 878 -13.17 9.25 -10.04
N TYR A 879 -12.73 10.39 -9.48
CA TYR A 879 -11.58 10.41 -8.56
C TYR A 879 -11.90 9.83 -7.20
N GLY A 880 -13.12 10.02 -6.71
CA GLY A 880 -13.62 9.41 -5.48
C GLY A 880 -13.59 7.87 -5.52
N SER A 881 -13.74 7.27 -6.69
CA SER A 881 -13.57 5.83 -6.88
C SER A 881 -12.19 5.33 -6.45
N ILE A 882 -11.13 6.15 -6.57
CA ILE A 882 -9.79 5.79 -6.08
C ILE A 882 -9.79 5.69 -4.55
N ILE A 883 -10.49 6.61 -3.87
CA ILE A 883 -10.65 6.59 -2.40
C ILE A 883 -11.42 5.34 -1.96
N ASP A 884 -12.43 4.94 -2.72
CA ASP A 884 -13.26 3.78 -2.40
C ASP A 884 -12.48 2.46 -2.53
N LEU A 885 -11.88 2.25 -3.70
CA LEU A 885 -11.22 0.99 -4.07
C LEU A 885 -9.87 0.81 -3.37
N PHE A 886 -9.23 1.91 -2.95
CA PHE A 886 -7.91 1.90 -2.31
C PHE A 886 -7.93 2.62 -0.96
N SER A 887 -8.98 2.38 -0.18
CA SER A 887 -9.30 3.11 1.05
C SER A 887 -8.24 3.05 2.17
N THR A 888 -7.30 2.11 2.12
CA THR A 888 -6.20 1.95 3.09
C THR A 888 -4.84 2.42 2.57
N ARG A 889 -4.79 2.87 1.30
CA ARG A 889 -3.57 3.36 0.64
C ARG A 889 -3.51 4.88 0.78
N ALA A 890 -2.81 5.33 1.83
CA ALA A 890 -2.66 6.76 2.12
C ALA A 890 -2.05 7.55 0.95
N ASP A 891 -1.17 6.94 0.16
CA ASP A 891 -0.61 7.47 -1.08
C ASP A 891 -1.66 7.68 -2.17
N LEU A 892 -2.51 6.67 -2.42
CA LEU A 892 -3.61 6.80 -3.38
C LEU A 892 -4.72 7.74 -2.90
N ARG A 893 -4.97 7.82 -1.59
CA ARG A 893 -5.86 8.82 -0.99
C ARG A 893 -5.36 10.25 -1.22
N ARG A 894 -4.06 10.50 -1.00
CA ARG A 894 -3.46 11.81 -1.28
C ARG A 894 -3.56 12.15 -2.76
N PHE A 895 -3.18 11.21 -3.61
CA PHE A 895 -3.25 11.39 -5.06
C PHE A 895 -4.66 11.67 -5.59
N ALA A 896 -5.68 10.98 -5.07
CA ALA A 896 -7.07 11.29 -5.38
C ALA A 896 -7.44 12.71 -4.92
N GLY A 897 -7.02 13.10 -3.70
CA GLY A 897 -7.18 14.46 -3.17
C GLY A 897 -6.56 15.53 -4.07
N GLU A 898 -5.35 15.30 -4.59
CA GLU A 898 -4.64 16.24 -5.49
C GLU A 898 -5.43 16.54 -6.77
N ARG A 899 -6.19 15.56 -7.28
CA ARG A 899 -7.10 15.76 -8.42
C ARG A 899 -8.39 16.46 -8.02
N LEU A 900 -8.99 16.01 -6.92
CA LEU A 900 -10.23 16.56 -6.39
C LEU A 900 -10.11 18.05 -6.02
N GLU A 901 -8.93 18.51 -5.59
CA GLU A 901 -8.64 19.92 -5.31
C GLU A 901 -8.97 20.85 -6.49
N ARG A 902 -8.75 20.42 -7.74
CA ARG A 902 -9.03 21.22 -8.95
C ARG A 902 -10.53 21.44 -9.18
N LEU A 903 -11.38 20.59 -8.62
CA LEU A 903 -12.83 20.65 -8.80
C LEU A 903 -13.46 21.76 -7.94
N GLY A 904 -12.77 22.19 -6.88
CA GLY A 904 -13.20 23.26 -6.00
C GLY A 904 -14.28 22.84 -5.01
N ALA A 905 -15.27 23.71 -4.77
CA ALA A 905 -16.30 23.52 -3.73
C ALA A 905 -17.03 22.16 -3.76
N PRO A 906 -17.42 21.59 -4.92
CA PRO A 906 -18.11 20.29 -4.97
C PRO A 906 -17.34 19.13 -4.35
N ALA A 907 -16.00 19.20 -4.31
CA ALA A 907 -15.15 18.14 -3.76
C ALA A 907 -14.52 18.49 -2.41
N ARG A 908 -14.69 19.72 -1.91
CA ARG A 908 -13.92 20.25 -0.77
C ARG A 908 -14.03 19.40 0.50
N THR A 909 -15.23 18.91 0.82
CA THR A 909 -15.46 18.05 1.99
C THR A 909 -14.70 16.72 1.86
N LEU A 910 -14.79 16.07 0.69
CA LEU A 910 -14.11 14.81 0.41
C LEU A 910 -12.59 14.97 0.39
N VAL A 911 -12.08 16.10 -0.11
CA VAL A 911 -10.64 16.44 -0.08
C VAL A 911 -10.11 16.51 1.36
N ILE A 912 -10.83 17.19 2.25
CA ILE A 912 -10.42 17.30 3.66
C ILE A 912 -10.48 15.94 4.35
N ASP A 913 -11.56 15.18 4.12
CA ASP A 913 -11.70 13.82 4.66
C ASP A 913 -10.56 12.91 4.20
N THR A 914 -10.28 12.86 2.89
CA THR A 914 -9.25 11.95 2.35
C THR A 914 -7.86 12.28 2.89
N TYR A 915 -7.50 13.57 3.00
CA TYR A 915 -6.22 13.96 3.59
C TYR A 915 -6.16 13.71 5.09
N ARG A 916 -7.25 13.92 5.83
CA ARG A 916 -7.32 13.59 7.27
C ARG A 916 -7.09 12.10 7.50
N ARG A 917 -7.76 11.24 6.72
CA ARG A 917 -7.57 9.78 6.78
C ARG A 917 -6.16 9.37 6.36
N ALA A 918 -5.60 9.98 5.32
CA ALA A 918 -4.22 9.73 4.91
C ALA A 918 -3.19 10.09 6.00
N VAL A 919 -3.42 11.18 6.75
CA VAL A 919 -2.58 11.56 7.91
C VAL A 919 -2.76 10.59 9.08
N ALA A 920 -3.99 10.14 9.35
CA ALA A 920 -4.24 9.15 10.40
C ALA A 920 -3.56 7.80 10.08
N ASP A 921 -3.56 7.39 8.81
CA ASP A 921 -2.93 6.15 8.36
C ASP A 921 -1.40 6.23 8.30
N ARG A 922 -0.86 7.39 7.89
CA ARG A 922 0.58 7.66 7.74
C ARG A 922 0.96 8.99 8.42
N PRO A 923 0.93 9.06 9.77
CA PRO A 923 1.33 10.26 10.49
C PRO A 923 2.83 10.58 10.33
N ASP A 924 3.61 9.58 9.91
CA ASP A 924 5.04 9.62 9.59
C ASP A 924 5.35 10.13 8.16
N HIS A 925 4.37 10.69 7.46
CA HIS A 925 4.53 11.19 6.09
C HIS A 925 4.24 12.70 5.98
N VAL A 926 5.27 13.50 5.67
CA VAL A 926 5.21 14.97 5.70
C VAL A 926 4.12 15.54 4.78
N THR A 927 4.03 15.04 3.54
CA THR A 927 3.09 15.53 2.52
C THR A 927 1.63 15.51 2.99
N GLY A 928 1.22 14.49 3.75
CA GLY A 928 -0.16 14.38 4.23
C GLY A 928 -0.57 15.55 5.12
N HIS A 929 0.28 15.92 6.07
CA HIS A 929 0.03 17.05 6.98
C HIS A 929 -0.07 18.38 6.23
N ARG A 930 0.84 18.59 5.28
CA ARG A 930 0.86 19.81 4.45
C ARG A 930 -0.40 19.91 3.58
N LEU A 931 -0.75 18.85 2.85
CA LEU A 931 -1.94 18.83 2.00
C LEU A 931 -3.22 19.05 2.82
N LEU A 932 -3.34 18.42 4.00
CA LEU A 932 -4.46 18.66 4.91
C LEU A 932 -4.54 20.12 5.36
N ALA A 933 -3.42 20.73 5.77
CA ALA A 933 -3.39 22.11 6.21
C ALA A 933 -3.86 23.07 5.10
N TYR A 934 -3.42 22.86 3.87
CA TYR A 934 -3.83 23.69 2.74
C TYR A 934 -5.29 23.43 2.30
N ALA A 935 -5.78 22.20 2.40
CA ALA A 935 -7.19 21.90 2.14
C ALA A 935 -8.11 22.61 3.14
N LEU A 936 -7.74 22.63 4.43
CA LEU A 936 -8.44 23.38 5.50
C LEU A 936 -8.34 24.89 5.29
N LEU A 937 -7.19 25.40 4.85
CA LEU A 937 -7.03 26.81 4.54
C LEU A 937 -7.97 27.23 3.41
N ARG A 938 -8.05 26.43 2.35
CA ARG A 938 -8.92 26.66 1.18
C ARG A 938 -10.41 26.52 1.50
N SER A 939 -10.81 25.78 2.53
CA SER A 939 -12.21 25.79 3.03
C SER A 939 -12.53 26.98 3.93
N GLY A 940 -11.52 27.77 4.30
CA GLY A 940 -11.66 28.90 5.22
C GLY A 940 -11.37 28.56 6.68
N ASP A 941 -11.16 27.29 7.03
CA ASP A 941 -10.78 26.85 8.38
C ASP A 941 -9.29 27.11 8.65
N ARG A 942 -8.96 28.39 8.83
CA ARG A 942 -7.60 28.86 9.13
C ARG A 942 -7.07 28.36 10.48
N ALA A 943 -7.95 28.17 11.45
CA ALA A 943 -7.58 27.63 12.75
C ALA A 943 -7.16 26.16 12.62
N GLY A 944 -7.98 25.34 11.96
CA GLY A 944 -7.66 23.95 11.65
C GLY A 944 -6.42 23.82 10.77
N ALA A 945 -6.26 24.67 9.76
CA ALA A 945 -5.06 24.72 8.93
C ALA A 945 -3.79 24.97 9.74
N PHE A 946 -3.83 25.94 10.66
CA PHE A 946 -2.72 26.26 11.54
C PHE A 946 -2.41 25.12 12.51
N SER A 947 -3.43 24.47 13.07
CA SER A 947 -3.23 23.28 13.91
C SER A 947 -2.63 22.10 13.14
N ALA A 948 -3.10 21.84 11.91
CA ALA A 948 -2.62 20.75 11.07
C ALA A 948 -1.14 20.94 10.67
N ILE A 949 -0.73 22.16 10.28
CA ILE A 949 0.67 22.41 9.90
C ILE A 949 1.62 22.33 11.11
N LEU A 950 1.18 22.79 12.29
CA LEU A 950 1.97 22.64 13.52
C LEU A 950 2.11 21.16 13.92
N ALA A 951 1.06 20.36 13.76
CA ALA A 951 1.14 18.91 14.00
C ALA A 951 2.13 18.24 13.03
N GLY A 952 2.17 18.66 11.76
CA GLY A 952 3.19 18.24 10.82
C GLY A 952 4.60 18.65 11.26
N LEU A 953 4.79 19.89 11.75
CA LEU A 953 6.10 20.37 12.19
C LEU A 953 6.62 19.64 13.44
N ASP A 954 5.74 19.22 14.35
CA ASP A 954 6.08 18.48 15.56
C ASP A 954 6.20 16.96 15.34
N GLY A 955 5.90 16.49 14.12
CA GLY A 955 5.91 15.08 13.75
C GLY A 955 7.30 14.45 13.77
N GLN A 956 7.35 13.13 13.96
CA GLN A 956 8.57 12.35 13.84
C GLN A 956 8.59 11.63 12.49
N TYR A 957 9.63 11.90 11.70
CA TYR A 957 9.76 11.39 10.34
C TYR A 957 10.95 10.44 10.20
N PRO A 958 10.87 9.44 9.30
CA PRO A 958 12.01 8.61 8.92
C PRO A 958 13.23 9.45 8.49
N PRO A 959 14.42 9.21 9.04
CA PRO A 959 15.59 10.04 8.76
C PRO A 959 16.06 9.90 7.30
N GLY A 960 16.41 11.02 6.67
CA GLY A 960 16.95 11.04 5.30
C GLY A 960 15.92 10.82 4.19
N ARG A 961 14.62 10.80 4.50
CA ARG A 961 13.53 10.45 3.55
C ARG A 961 12.76 11.64 2.99
N PHE A 962 12.89 12.80 3.63
CA PHE A 962 12.18 14.06 3.31
C PHE A 962 13.17 15.24 3.37
N ALA A 963 14.22 15.22 2.55
CA ALA A 963 15.23 16.27 2.58
C ALA A 963 14.60 17.65 2.24
N GLY A 964 14.94 18.69 3.00
CA GLY A 964 14.37 20.03 2.84
C GLY A 964 12.93 20.21 3.38
N ALA A 965 12.21 19.15 3.71
CA ALA A 965 10.80 19.23 4.09
C ALA A 965 10.56 19.97 5.42
N GLU A 966 11.49 19.90 6.38
CA GLU A 966 11.39 20.70 7.61
C GLU A 966 11.35 22.21 7.31
N ARG A 967 12.20 22.67 6.38
CA ARG A 967 12.21 24.07 5.94
C ARG A 967 10.88 24.45 5.29
N VAL A 968 10.34 23.58 4.45
CA VAL A 968 9.02 23.78 3.81
C VAL A 968 7.92 23.93 4.86
N LEU A 969 7.85 23.03 5.85
CA LEU A 969 6.84 23.09 6.92
C LEU A 969 6.98 24.35 7.79
N ARG A 970 8.20 24.79 8.09
CA ARG A 970 8.45 26.03 8.84
C ARG A 970 7.94 27.25 8.09
N ASP A 971 8.22 27.34 6.78
CA ASP A 971 7.71 28.42 5.93
C ASP A 971 6.18 28.39 5.87
N ASP A 972 5.60 27.22 5.63
CA ASP A 972 4.15 27.04 5.57
C ASP A 972 3.48 27.45 6.90
N ALA A 973 4.03 27.07 8.05
CA ALA A 973 3.52 27.44 9.36
C ALA A 973 3.56 28.97 9.57
N GLY A 974 4.64 29.62 9.15
CA GLY A 974 4.77 31.08 9.21
C GLY A 974 3.74 31.80 8.32
N MET A 975 3.54 31.34 7.08
CA MET A 975 2.59 31.95 6.14
C MET A 975 1.12 31.66 6.52
N ILE A 976 0.80 30.43 6.93
CA ILE A 976 -0.54 30.06 7.42
C ILE A 976 -0.87 30.84 8.69
N GLY A 977 0.10 30.98 9.60
CA GLY A 977 -0.05 31.80 10.81
C GLY A 977 -0.35 33.26 10.49
N ALA A 978 0.38 33.85 9.52
CA ALA A 978 0.11 35.22 9.07
C ALA A 978 -1.28 35.35 8.43
N SER A 979 -1.72 34.38 7.63
CA SER A 979 -3.07 34.35 7.07
C SER A 979 -4.13 34.24 8.17
N TYR A 980 -3.92 33.39 9.17
CA TYR A 980 -4.85 33.25 10.28
C TYR A 980 -5.00 34.57 11.05
N ILE A 981 -3.90 35.28 11.33
CA ILE A 981 -3.92 36.59 11.97
C ILE A 981 -4.66 37.62 11.12
N ALA A 982 -4.39 37.67 9.81
CA ALA A 982 -5.00 38.63 8.89
C ALA A 982 -6.53 38.48 8.81
N HIS A 983 -7.04 37.27 9.08
CA HIS A 983 -8.46 36.90 8.99
C HIS A 983 -9.11 36.65 10.37
N GLY A 984 -8.67 37.38 11.40
CA GLY A 984 -9.36 37.42 12.70
C GLY A 984 -8.85 36.42 13.75
N GLY A 985 -7.80 35.66 13.46
CA GLY A 985 -7.10 34.82 14.42
C GLY A 985 -6.44 35.65 15.53
N ASN A 986 -6.35 35.08 16.74
CA ASN A 986 -5.75 35.76 17.88
C ASN A 986 -4.22 35.86 17.70
N LYS A 987 -3.73 37.05 17.32
CA LYS A 987 -2.32 37.35 17.08
C LYS A 987 -1.40 36.89 18.21
N ALA A 988 -1.73 37.19 19.47
CA ALA A 988 -0.89 36.82 20.60
C ALA A 988 -0.76 35.29 20.72
N LYS A 989 -1.85 34.54 20.53
CA LYS A 989 -1.82 33.07 20.55
C LYS A 989 -1.02 32.49 19.39
N VAL A 990 -1.26 32.97 18.16
CA VAL A 990 -0.58 32.47 16.96
C VAL A 990 0.92 32.73 17.03
N THR A 991 1.33 33.96 17.38
CA THR A 991 2.74 34.31 17.57
C THR A 991 3.38 33.50 18.70
N ALA A 992 2.66 33.25 19.81
CA ALA A 992 3.19 32.41 20.89
C ALA A 992 3.41 30.95 20.45
N GLU A 993 2.49 30.36 19.68
CA GLU A 993 2.66 28.99 19.17
C GLU A 993 3.80 28.87 18.15
N LEU A 994 3.96 29.85 17.26
CA LEU A 994 5.11 29.92 16.36
C LEU A 994 6.43 30.11 17.13
N GLY A 995 6.43 31.00 18.12
CA GLY A 995 7.59 31.32 18.96
C GLY A 995 8.13 30.11 19.75
N LYS A 996 7.24 29.20 20.21
CA LYS A 996 7.65 27.92 20.83
C LYS A 996 8.56 27.06 19.92
N ARG A 997 8.49 27.27 18.61
CA ARG A 997 9.24 26.54 17.57
C ARG A 997 10.32 27.42 16.92
N GLY A 998 10.57 28.61 17.46
CA GLY A 998 11.52 29.58 16.93
C GLY A 998 11.11 30.17 15.59
N LEU A 999 9.80 30.29 15.33
CA LEU A 999 9.23 30.84 14.11
C LEU A 999 8.49 32.15 14.37
N GLU A 1000 8.34 32.94 13.32
CA GLU A 1000 7.54 34.17 13.30
C GLU A 1000 6.56 34.15 12.12
N PRO A 1001 5.45 34.90 12.18
CA PRO A 1001 4.54 35.02 11.04
C PRO A 1001 5.25 35.63 9.81
N ILE A 1002 5.17 34.96 8.67
CA ILE A 1002 5.73 35.45 7.41
C ILE A 1002 4.71 36.39 6.77
N THR A 1003 5.04 37.68 6.67
CA THR A 1003 4.14 38.72 6.13
C THR A 1003 4.63 39.33 4.82
N GLN A 1004 5.79 38.89 4.33
CA GLN A 1004 6.32 39.31 3.04
C GLN A 1004 5.68 38.49 1.92
N PRO A 1005 5.42 39.09 0.74
CA PRO A 1005 5.00 38.34 -0.43
C PRO A 1005 6.04 37.30 -0.83
N SER A 1006 5.59 36.18 -1.39
CA SER A 1006 6.46 35.13 -1.90
C SER A 1006 5.76 34.29 -2.96
N THR A 1007 6.55 33.57 -3.76
CA THR A 1007 6.07 32.52 -4.66
C THR A 1007 6.82 31.23 -4.35
N ARG A 1008 6.10 30.11 -4.33
CA ARG A 1008 6.65 28.77 -4.06
C ARG A 1008 6.19 27.82 -5.16
N PHE A 1009 7.09 27.01 -5.69
CA PHE A 1009 6.79 25.88 -6.56
C PHE A 1009 7.18 24.61 -5.79
N ILE A 1010 6.18 23.82 -5.39
CA ILE A 1010 6.42 22.62 -4.58
C ILE A 1010 6.01 21.39 -5.38
N LEU A 1011 6.96 20.49 -5.60
CA LEU A 1011 6.78 19.25 -6.33
C LEU A 1011 6.65 18.08 -5.37
N TYR A 1012 5.57 17.32 -5.49
CA TYR A 1012 5.27 16.09 -4.75
C TYR A 1012 5.34 14.88 -5.68
N TRP A 1013 5.73 13.75 -5.12
CA TRP A 1013 5.46 12.44 -5.70
C TRP A 1013 5.08 11.45 -4.61
N GLU A 1014 4.12 10.59 -4.94
CA GLU A 1014 3.50 9.63 -4.01
C GLU A 1014 4.17 8.24 -4.05
N THR A 1015 5.07 8.04 -5.01
CA THR A 1015 5.73 6.75 -5.29
C THR A 1015 7.15 6.74 -4.76
N ASP A 1016 7.44 5.79 -3.87
CA ASP A 1016 8.77 5.63 -3.29
C ASP A 1016 9.80 5.18 -4.34
N ALA A 1017 11.08 5.43 -4.07
CA ALA A 1017 12.23 5.07 -4.91
C ALA A 1017 12.21 5.64 -6.34
N ASN A 1018 11.51 6.77 -6.54
CA ASN A 1018 11.62 7.56 -7.75
C ASN A 1018 12.77 8.57 -7.64
N ASP A 1019 13.41 8.83 -8.78
CA ASP A 1019 14.42 9.88 -8.94
C ASP A 1019 13.85 10.95 -9.91
N VAL A 1020 13.45 12.09 -9.33
CA VAL A 1020 12.64 13.13 -9.96
C VAL A 1020 13.37 14.46 -9.83
N ASP A 1021 13.98 14.94 -10.91
CA ASP A 1021 14.65 16.24 -10.90
C ASP A 1021 13.67 17.36 -11.27
N PHE A 1022 13.52 18.35 -10.38
CA PHE A 1022 12.75 19.54 -10.68
C PHE A 1022 13.59 20.62 -11.40
N HIS A 1023 13.10 21.06 -12.56
CA HIS A 1023 13.74 22.08 -13.38
C HIS A 1023 12.84 23.32 -13.52
N ILE A 1024 13.43 24.49 -13.22
CA ILE A 1024 12.78 25.81 -13.30
C ILE A 1024 13.61 26.67 -14.25
N ARG A 1025 12.98 27.25 -15.27
CA ARG A 1025 13.62 28.23 -16.16
C ARG A 1025 12.88 29.56 -16.13
N ASP A 1026 13.62 30.66 -16.08
CA ASP A 1026 13.04 32.01 -16.08
C ASP A 1026 13.04 32.63 -17.50
N SER A 1027 12.39 33.78 -17.66
CA SER A 1027 12.31 34.49 -18.93
C SER A 1027 13.61 35.20 -19.34
N GLN A 1028 14.61 35.24 -18.46
CA GLN A 1028 15.91 35.88 -18.67
C GLN A 1028 16.99 34.87 -19.08
N GLY A 1029 16.62 33.59 -19.23
CA GLY A 1029 17.53 32.52 -19.64
C GLY A 1029 18.17 31.77 -18.47
N GLY A 1030 17.80 32.08 -17.22
CA GLY A 1030 18.24 31.35 -16.03
C GLY A 1030 17.62 29.96 -15.94
N HIS A 1031 18.37 29.00 -15.39
CA HIS A 1031 17.94 27.62 -15.19
C HIS A 1031 18.36 27.12 -13.80
N ALA A 1032 17.38 26.84 -12.95
CA ALA A 1032 17.59 26.20 -11.66
C ALA A 1032 17.21 24.71 -11.69
N TRP A 1033 18.08 23.89 -11.12
CA TRP A 1033 18.00 22.42 -11.04
C TRP A 1033 19.03 21.89 -10.01
N TYR A 1034 19.13 20.58 -9.80
CA TYR A 1034 19.95 20.02 -8.71
C TYR A 1034 21.43 20.47 -8.70
N GLN A 1035 22.06 20.70 -9.87
CA GLN A 1035 23.45 21.21 -9.92
C GLN A 1035 23.56 22.72 -9.76
N GLN A 1036 22.48 23.45 -10.06
CA GLN A 1036 22.43 24.90 -9.99
C GLN A 1036 21.12 25.27 -9.30
N MET A 1037 21.12 25.24 -7.97
CA MET A 1037 19.90 25.38 -7.17
C MET A 1037 19.36 26.82 -7.11
N HIS A 1038 20.05 27.79 -7.72
CA HIS A 1038 19.72 29.22 -7.65
C HIS A 1038 19.51 29.82 -9.04
N LEU A 1039 18.48 30.66 -9.18
CA LEU A 1039 18.29 31.50 -10.38
C LEU A 1039 18.98 32.86 -10.20
N PRO A 1040 19.75 33.36 -11.18
CA PRO A 1040 20.30 34.71 -11.15
C PRO A 1040 19.24 35.81 -10.98
N SER A 1041 18.01 35.57 -11.47
CA SER A 1041 16.86 36.47 -11.29
C SER A 1041 16.28 36.49 -9.86
N GLY A 1042 16.75 35.61 -8.99
CA GLY A 1042 16.23 35.37 -7.65
C GLY A 1042 15.40 34.08 -7.55
N GLY A 1043 15.61 33.37 -6.45
CA GLY A 1043 14.89 32.15 -6.07
C GLY A 1043 15.82 30.95 -5.86
N ASP A 1044 15.46 30.09 -4.90
CA ASP A 1044 16.30 28.97 -4.46
C ASP A 1044 15.50 27.67 -4.37
N LEU A 1045 16.09 26.58 -4.89
CA LEU A 1045 15.68 25.20 -4.61
C LEU A 1045 16.18 24.81 -3.21
N TYR A 1046 15.34 24.19 -2.39
CA TYR A 1046 15.67 23.93 -0.98
C TYR A 1046 16.52 22.70 -0.75
N ALA A 1047 16.32 21.66 -1.54
CA ALA A 1047 17.02 20.39 -1.46
C ALA A 1047 16.93 19.68 -2.80
N ASP A 1048 17.92 18.83 -3.07
CA ASP A 1048 17.92 17.81 -4.13
C ASP A 1048 17.58 16.47 -3.49
N VAL A 1049 16.40 15.91 -3.80
CA VAL A 1049 15.89 14.68 -3.19
C VAL A 1049 16.15 13.50 -4.13
N THR A 1050 17.37 12.96 -4.06
CA THR A 1050 17.78 11.79 -4.86
C THR A 1050 17.35 10.43 -4.29
N THR A 1051 16.91 10.39 -3.03
CA THR A 1051 16.42 9.17 -2.37
C THR A 1051 15.28 9.52 -1.42
N GLY A 1052 14.05 9.12 -1.72
CA GLY A 1052 12.93 9.22 -0.79
C GLY A 1052 11.63 9.74 -1.40
N TYR A 1053 10.82 10.38 -0.54
CA TYR A 1053 9.59 11.05 -0.93
C TYR A 1053 9.85 12.55 -1.11
N GLY A 1054 9.13 13.19 -2.03
CA GLY A 1054 9.05 14.65 -2.05
C GLY A 1054 8.52 15.22 -0.72
N PRO A 1055 8.56 16.54 -0.50
CA PRO A 1055 8.60 17.54 -1.55
C PRO A 1055 9.96 18.13 -1.89
N GLU A 1056 10.12 18.51 -3.16
CA GLU A 1056 11.09 19.53 -3.59
C GLU A 1056 10.42 20.90 -3.67
N CYS A 1057 11.05 21.94 -3.14
CA CYS A 1057 10.50 23.29 -3.10
C CYS A 1057 11.48 24.28 -3.71
N PHE A 1058 11.02 25.02 -4.72
CA PHE A 1058 11.68 26.22 -5.23
C PHE A 1058 10.94 27.46 -4.72
N ALA A 1059 11.69 28.39 -4.15
CA ALA A 1059 11.14 29.52 -3.40
C ALA A 1059 11.68 30.84 -3.93
N ILE A 1060 10.79 31.75 -4.30
CA ILE A 1060 11.09 33.14 -4.65
C ILE A 1060 10.51 34.03 -3.55
N ASP A 1061 11.36 34.70 -2.79
CA ASP A 1061 10.92 35.71 -1.82
C ASP A 1061 10.68 37.05 -2.50
N GLY A 1062 9.63 37.75 -2.08
CA GLY A 1062 9.19 38.98 -2.72
C GLY A 1062 8.34 38.75 -3.97
N THR A 1063 8.27 39.77 -4.82
CA THR A 1063 7.53 39.71 -6.08
C THR A 1063 8.44 39.19 -7.20
N PRO A 1064 8.10 38.08 -7.88
CA PRO A 1064 8.90 37.55 -8.98
C PRO A 1064 9.06 38.57 -10.12
N SER A 1065 10.27 38.70 -10.67
CA SER A 1065 10.63 39.72 -11.67
C SER A 1065 11.01 39.14 -13.05
N ALA A 1066 11.14 37.82 -13.17
CA ALA A 1066 11.60 37.14 -14.37
C ALA A 1066 10.62 36.06 -14.87
N GLY A 1067 9.32 36.32 -14.72
CA GLY A 1067 8.27 35.48 -15.30
C GLY A 1067 8.11 35.71 -16.81
N PRO A 1068 7.50 34.75 -17.54
CA PRO A 1068 6.93 33.50 -17.05
C PRO A 1068 8.01 32.46 -16.69
N TYR A 1069 7.74 31.64 -15.68
CA TYR A 1069 8.63 30.55 -15.29
C TYR A 1069 8.19 29.25 -15.96
N LYS A 1070 9.08 28.58 -16.70
CA LYS A 1070 8.83 27.26 -17.29
C LYS A 1070 9.20 26.17 -16.28
N LEU A 1071 8.23 25.31 -15.97
CA LEU A 1071 8.34 24.29 -14.94
C LEU A 1071 8.33 22.91 -15.59
N SER A 1072 9.25 22.05 -15.18
CA SER A 1072 9.39 20.73 -15.79
C SER A 1072 10.06 19.71 -14.88
N ILE A 1073 9.79 18.44 -15.15
CA ILE A 1073 10.37 17.31 -14.43
C ILE A 1073 11.20 16.48 -15.39
N ASN A 1074 12.36 16.01 -14.94
CA ASN A 1074 13.09 14.92 -15.57
C ASN A 1074 13.05 13.68 -14.67
N TYR A 1075 12.59 12.56 -15.20
CA TYR A 1075 12.38 11.33 -14.43
C TYR A 1075 13.43 10.30 -14.78
N PHE A 1076 14.34 9.99 -13.86
CA PHE A 1076 15.50 9.16 -14.18
C PHE A 1076 15.21 7.66 -14.09
N SER A 1077 14.43 7.25 -13.10
CA SER A 1077 14.10 5.83 -12.93
C SER A 1077 12.71 5.62 -12.35
N GLN A 1078 12.02 4.64 -12.92
CA GLN A 1078 10.77 4.09 -12.45
C GLN A 1078 10.95 3.31 -11.15
N GLY A 1079 10.23 3.74 -10.12
CA GLY A 1079 9.99 2.93 -8.94
C GLY A 1079 9.19 1.65 -9.29
N PRO A 1080 9.07 0.71 -8.34
CA PRO A 1080 8.47 -0.61 -8.57
C PRO A 1080 6.98 -0.58 -8.97
N MET A 1081 6.31 0.57 -8.86
CA MET A 1081 4.95 0.79 -9.37
C MET A 1081 4.86 0.91 -10.90
N GLY A 1082 5.98 1.12 -11.60
CA GLY A 1082 6.02 1.23 -13.06
C GLY A 1082 5.51 2.58 -13.61
N TYR A 1083 5.13 3.51 -12.75
CA TYR A 1083 4.86 4.92 -13.08
C TYR A 1083 5.05 5.82 -11.86
N GLY A 1084 5.44 7.07 -12.10
CA GLY A 1084 5.50 8.14 -11.11
C GLY A 1084 4.22 8.97 -11.15
N MET A 1085 3.78 9.44 -9.99
CA MET A 1085 2.55 10.24 -9.84
C MET A 1085 2.68 11.22 -8.68
N GLY A 1086 2.08 12.40 -8.84
CA GLY A 1086 2.04 13.43 -7.82
C GLY A 1086 1.52 14.76 -8.33
N LEU A 1087 1.95 15.83 -7.66
CA LEU A 1087 1.44 17.19 -7.83
C LEU A 1087 2.58 18.20 -7.88
N LEU A 1088 2.53 19.13 -8.84
CA LEU A 1088 3.18 20.43 -8.68
C LEU A 1088 2.16 21.43 -8.13
N GLN A 1089 2.41 21.96 -6.94
CA GLN A 1089 1.66 23.06 -6.37
C GLN A 1089 2.45 24.37 -6.53
N ALA A 1090 1.99 25.24 -7.43
CA ALA A 1090 2.45 26.62 -7.47
C ALA A 1090 1.60 27.45 -6.51
N MET A 1091 2.24 28.19 -5.62
CA MET A 1091 1.58 29.00 -4.59
C MET A 1091 2.14 30.42 -4.60
N LYS A 1092 1.24 31.40 -4.69
CA LYS A 1092 1.55 32.83 -4.50
C LYS A 1092 0.98 33.31 -3.18
N PHE A 1093 1.83 33.84 -2.32
CA PHE A 1093 1.45 34.45 -1.06
C PHE A 1093 1.68 35.96 -1.14
N ASP A 1094 0.72 36.78 -0.72
CA ASP A 1094 0.81 38.25 -0.76
C ASP A 1094 1.13 38.89 0.61
N GLY A 1095 1.44 38.07 1.61
CA GLY A 1095 1.61 38.48 3.00
C GLY A 1095 0.37 38.26 3.88
N LYS A 1096 -0.79 37.96 3.28
CA LYS A 1096 -2.05 37.68 3.98
C LYS A 1096 -2.81 36.48 3.40
N ASP A 1097 -2.92 36.43 2.09
CA ASP A 1097 -3.70 35.45 1.34
C ASP A 1097 -2.82 34.67 0.37
N MET A 1098 -3.30 33.47 0.04
CA MET A 1098 -2.62 32.53 -0.83
C MET A 1098 -3.48 32.22 -2.05
N LYS A 1099 -2.84 32.16 -3.21
CA LYS A 1099 -3.42 31.65 -4.45
C LYS A 1099 -2.65 30.42 -4.88
N PHE A 1100 -3.36 29.43 -5.39
CA PHE A 1100 -2.81 28.15 -5.78
C PHE A 1100 -3.07 27.86 -7.26
N ASP A 1101 -2.11 27.22 -7.89
CA ASP A 1101 -2.22 26.60 -9.21
C ASP A 1101 -1.65 25.17 -9.10
N ASP A 1102 -2.56 24.21 -9.01
CA ASP A 1102 -2.25 22.80 -8.78
C ASP A 1102 -2.20 22.07 -10.13
N ARG A 1103 -1.05 21.47 -10.44
CA ARG A 1103 -0.74 20.79 -11.70
C ARG A 1103 -0.36 19.34 -11.42
N PRO A 1104 -1.33 18.43 -11.35
CA PRO A 1104 -1.03 17.04 -11.08
C PRO A 1104 -0.48 16.34 -12.33
N PHE A 1105 0.40 15.36 -12.14
CA PHE A 1105 1.09 14.67 -13.23
C PHE A 1105 1.10 13.15 -13.05
N VAL A 1106 1.33 12.46 -14.16
CA VAL A 1106 1.63 11.02 -14.24
C VAL A 1106 2.77 10.86 -15.24
N ILE A 1107 3.71 9.98 -14.94
CA ILE A 1107 4.84 9.68 -15.82
C ILE A 1107 5.15 8.18 -15.84
N MET A 1108 5.35 7.63 -17.04
CA MET A 1108 5.40 6.18 -17.30
C MET A 1108 6.64 5.76 -18.11
N ALA A 1109 7.66 6.59 -18.20
CA ALA A 1109 8.86 6.26 -18.95
C ALA A 1109 10.11 6.83 -18.30
N ASP A 1110 11.13 6.00 -18.12
CA ASP A 1110 12.47 6.43 -17.71
C ASP A 1110 13.04 7.45 -18.70
N HIS A 1111 13.80 8.40 -18.16
CA HIS A 1111 14.38 9.55 -18.83
C HIS A 1111 13.36 10.43 -19.58
N ALA A 1112 12.08 10.30 -19.26
CA ALA A 1112 11.07 11.16 -19.86
C ALA A 1112 11.04 12.53 -19.18
N PHE A 1113 10.83 13.53 -20.03
CA PHE A 1113 10.68 14.91 -19.61
C PHE A 1113 9.20 15.28 -19.60
N VAL A 1114 8.70 15.75 -18.46
CA VAL A 1114 7.32 16.23 -18.33
C VAL A 1114 7.34 17.75 -18.31
N ASP A 1115 6.72 18.34 -19.33
CA ASP A 1115 6.41 19.77 -19.32
C ASP A 1115 5.20 20.02 -18.42
N LEU A 1116 5.40 20.73 -17.32
CA LEU A 1116 4.34 21.13 -16.40
C LEU A 1116 3.76 22.51 -16.76
N GLY A 1117 4.21 23.12 -17.86
CA GLY A 1117 3.74 24.40 -18.38
C GLY A 1117 4.45 25.62 -17.78
N SER A 1118 3.98 26.79 -18.18
CA SER A 1118 4.48 28.09 -17.72
C SER A 1118 3.61 28.66 -16.59
N TYR A 1119 4.23 29.34 -15.61
CA TYR A 1119 3.56 30.06 -14.53
C TYR A 1119 3.76 31.57 -14.65
#